data_AF-A0A812YVP5-F1
#
_entry.id   AF-A0A812YVP5-F1
#
_cell.length_a   1.000
_cell.length_b   1.000
_cell.length_c   1.000
_cell.angle_alpha   90.00
_cell.angle_beta   90.00
_cell.angle_gamma   90.00
#
_symmetry.space_group_name_H-M   'P 1'
#
loop_
_entity.id
_entity.type
_entity.pdbx_description
1 polymer ?
#
loop_
_entity_poly.entity_id
_entity_poly.type
_entity_poly.pdbx_seq_one_letter_code
_entity_poly.pdbx_strand_id
1 'polypeptide(L)'
;MDCTASALTDSDTALIRSALAEEAGWLRDINVGCSSVPENSIVEVDGKFFQNVHPQEHNVYDFSDWVSNHPGGPDKILQWTARGFILKYPASHPMRRWSSDIAKENIWSNFVGRFGDSMSFLSLPQTLQTFPLATAFGALESFDGFAEVCGSPGEVANDLQSGHQYSFHVSEDHLDTAFDVDYDTPAEVPDLGRASIWTMLAFEAPDQLRQRMAWALAQIFVVAPDDATARQTEMYVHFYDIFVRHAFGSFGDILREVTYSPVMGDYLTYKRNRAFDSDGAYPDENYAREIMQLFTIGLWRLNPDGSRMLDSEGSPIPTYSNEDIMNIARVFTGFDEQGARGNIEHVEGKVNSIDPMRLRAEWRDVYPKPDLLGGYLGDGYPLCMDQPAQGFLRQGAKYHFVGHAHDGNEVLVLTADSALYKALCGAGQVCSHQLMVELSETLTCTGAECQSTTARVVQVGDGYYEHLYEACVGLFFSEGEEVLLYPDGTIASNLTTKSRQNRFVARWVPTIPDLSSCPAGCTAGSEVCACAASLAVQDGMHVVTAGGFTFQNPPVFMDREHPRKRDAAFEVEALLHHLVHYPNVPIFVSYRIIQRFVTSNPTPEYVLAVSNAFQTGEYNGYTYSGKYGDLAATIAAVLLFSEARSQTSTSNGALREPYLKIIHFMRSMEYQEEKDRPIVLGNLINTIGQYPYASPTVFNFYMPEFRPDGFPEGLVAPEFQIYTAPNALAFANGMHSLINQGLSNCDDGFGVYVGDCSAGTTTFAEKSDMSEALAELDLLLTGGRLEANKGNVQAAFKRDGWKDAQKVMILTPEFNTLGSPLPEGVRPPSPPPTFGATSSYKAVVMLMLKGGMDSFQMLVPLNCPLYDEYRGVRKSIAFLPEEMHQISSAAQSCSEFGIHPKLPVLKELYDEGSVAFITDVGSLVEPLTPDMIGKGFHAKGGSGETCQGLFSHNDQQRAAETLTCQYATAEFKGAGGRIADAVAAGSEKFNTMSFSLKGSATWPQGFDIPGEVLGQNSGGGNSAFPEYTRLQDIVNNITGTRHGNVYCEEYAKRLEQAISFNIGLEKQLENAELATDYEVKGYQPLRSQFKNAATLIAARVERQAERDFFFIEDGGWDHHKGVENALAGKFESLSEALAEFVAELKAQNVYDSVVIATHSDFARTLTPNSNAGTDHGWAGIQVVLSGAIKGGEIYNAFPHLAEDSPMDAGRGRLIPRYPLENMMVPLAEWMGMEPAQRSQVFPNLANFNSTHLLEKQTLFRP
;
A
#
# COMPACT_ATOMS: atom_id res chain seq x y z
N MET A 1 -63.72 37.78 4.19
CA MET A 1 -64.93 37.20 4.78
C MET A 1 -64.48 35.99 5.55
N ASP A 2 -64.86 35.92 6.82
CA ASP A 2 -64.52 34.85 7.75
C ASP A 2 -65.56 33.72 7.59
N CYS A 3 -65.14 32.47 7.40
CA CYS A 3 -66.03 31.32 7.42
C CYS A 3 -65.73 30.46 8.64
N THR A 4 -66.66 30.47 9.60
CA THR A 4 -66.71 29.61 10.78
C THR A 4 -67.16 28.18 10.43
N ALA A 5 -66.91 27.23 11.34
CA ALA A 5 -67.05 25.76 11.27
C ALA A 5 -68.34 25.13 10.66
N SER A 6 -69.34 25.88 10.21
CA SER A 6 -70.60 25.36 9.66
C SER A 6 -70.51 24.86 8.21
N ALA A 7 -69.33 24.84 7.60
CA ALA A 7 -69.13 24.42 6.22
C ALA A 7 -68.63 22.97 6.06
N LEU A 8 -68.10 22.35 7.12
CA LEU A 8 -67.66 20.95 7.10
C LEU A 8 -68.84 20.01 7.39
N THR A 9 -68.88 18.85 6.74
CA THR A 9 -69.85 17.80 7.10
C THR A 9 -69.46 17.11 8.41
N ASP A 10 -70.40 16.46 9.11
CA ASP A 10 -70.08 15.67 10.31
C ASP A 10 -69.08 14.53 10.00
N SER A 11 -69.10 14.03 8.76
CA SER A 11 -68.15 13.03 8.24
C SER A 11 -66.73 13.60 8.14
N ASP A 12 -66.59 14.79 7.55
CA ASP A 12 -65.29 15.46 7.41
C ASP A 12 -64.72 15.89 8.77
N THR A 13 -65.60 16.33 9.68
CA THR A 13 -65.23 16.66 11.06
C THR A 13 -64.76 15.44 11.83
N ALA A 14 -65.37 14.26 11.61
CA ALA A 14 -64.95 13.00 12.21
C ALA A 14 -63.61 12.48 11.65
N LEU A 15 -63.35 12.64 10.34
CA LEU A 15 -62.07 12.32 9.70
C LEU A 15 -60.92 13.15 10.30
N ILE A 16 -61.14 14.45 10.49
CA ILE A 16 -60.16 15.35 11.11
C ILE A 16 -59.91 14.95 12.58
N ARG A 17 -60.95 14.63 13.35
CA ARG A 17 -60.80 14.16 14.75
C ARG A 17 -60.08 12.82 14.86
N SER A 18 -60.36 11.88 13.96
CA SER A 18 -59.70 10.57 13.95
C SER A 18 -58.21 10.71 13.65
N ALA A 19 -57.84 11.60 12.73
CA ALA A 19 -56.43 11.90 12.42
C ALA A 19 -55.69 12.61 13.57
N LEU A 20 -56.41 13.32 14.44
CA LEU A 20 -55.85 14.00 15.62
C LEU A 20 -55.66 13.08 16.84
N ALA A 21 -56.26 11.90 16.87
CA ALA A 21 -56.22 10.98 18.01
C ALA A 21 -55.03 9.99 17.98
N GLU A 22 -54.29 9.91 16.88
CA GLU A 22 -53.08 9.09 16.73
C GLU A 22 -51.80 9.95 16.93
N GLU A 23 -51.17 9.89 18.11
CA GLU A 23 -49.91 10.58 18.46
C GLU A 23 -48.72 10.08 17.59
N ALA A 24 -47.71 10.81 17.09
CA ALA A 24 -47.29 12.22 17.09
C ALA A 24 -46.43 12.50 15.81
N GLY A 25 -46.58 13.67 15.17
CA GLY A 25 -45.79 14.11 14.00
C GLY A 25 -46.45 15.30 13.27
N TRP A 26 -45.67 16.31 12.88
CA TRP A 26 -46.14 17.64 12.46
C TRP A 26 -46.07 17.80 10.93
N LEU A 27 -46.98 17.13 10.23
CA LEU A 27 -47.57 17.47 8.90
C LEU A 27 -48.32 16.24 8.38
N ARG A 28 -49.64 16.37 8.11
CA ARG A 28 -50.44 15.34 7.45
C ARG A 28 -51.46 15.96 6.50
N ASP A 29 -51.56 15.41 5.30
CA ASP A 29 -52.61 15.75 4.34
C ASP A 29 -53.90 15.00 4.69
N ILE A 30 -54.98 15.75 4.92
CA ILE A 30 -56.31 15.19 5.19
C ILE A 30 -57.24 15.63 4.07
N ASN A 31 -57.65 14.68 3.22
CA ASN A 31 -58.63 14.94 2.17
C ASN A 31 -60.04 14.90 2.76
N VAL A 32 -60.68 16.06 2.85
CA VAL A 32 -62.10 16.20 3.22
C VAL A 32 -62.93 16.47 1.96
N GLY A 33 -64.17 15.97 1.93
CA GLY A 33 -65.03 15.99 0.74
C GLY A 33 -65.71 17.33 0.44
N CYS A 34 -65.19 18.44 0.96
CA CYS A 34 -65.92 19.70 1.02
C CYS A 34 -65.68 20.58 -0.21
N SER A 35 -66.63 20.61 -1.15
CA SER A 35 -66.56 21.43 -2.36
C SER A 35 -66.87 22.92 -2.14
N SER A 36 -67.20 23.33 -0.91
CA SER A 36 -67.66 24.67 -0.55
C SER A 36 -66.69 25.49 0.32
N VAL A 37 -65.46 25.00 0.56
CA VAL A 37 -64.42 25.71 1.33
C VAL A 37 -63.46 26.41 0.36
N PRO A 38 -63.39 27.75 0.32
CA PRO A 38 -62.50 28.47 -0.61
C PRO A 38 -61.01 28.17 -0.35
N GLU A 39 -60.19 28.18 -1.41
CA GLU A 39 -58.72 28.19 -1.29
C GLU A 39 -58.25 29.31 -0.34
N ASN A 40 -57.24 29.05 0.50
CA ASN A 40 -56.67 29.90 1.56
C ASN A 40 -57.53 30.17 2.80
N SER A 41 -58.67 29.50 2.95
CA SER A 41 -59.46 29.62 4.18
C SER A 41 -58.84 28.87 5.36
N ILE A 42 -59.00 29.45 6.56
CA ILE A 42 -58.60 28.86 7.83
C ILE A 42 -59.85 28.24 8.46
N VAL A 43 -59.82 26.95 8.77
CA VAL A 43 -60.92 26.20 9.36
C VAL A 43 -60.54 25.79 10.79
N GLU A 44 -61.43 26.03 11.75
CA GLU A 44 -61.24 25.65 13.15
C GLU A 44 -62.03 24.37 13.49
N VAL A 45 -61.36 23.36 14.05
CA VAL A 45 -61.97 22.12 14.56
C VAL A 45 -61.42 21.84 15.96
N ASP A 46 -62.30 21.72 16.96
CA ASP A 46 -61.98 21.46 18.37
C ASP A 46 -60.89 22.39 18.97
N GLY A 47 -60.90 23.67 18.60
CA GLY A 47 -59.98 24.69 19.12
C GLY A 47 -58.62 24.76 18.42
N LYS A 48 -58.44 24.05 17.29
CA LYS A 48 -57.23 24.10 16.44
C LYS A 48 -57.57 24.62 15.04
N PHE A 49 -56.69 25.43 14.47
CA PHE A 49 -56.87 26.14 13.18
C PHE A 49 -56.05 25.49 12.06
N PHE A 50 -56.64 25.34 10.87
CA PHE A 50 -56.05 24.68 9.70
C PHE A 50 -56.24 25.54 8.45
N GLN A 51 -55.18 25.83 7.69
CA GLN A 51 -55.24 26.69 6.50
C GLN A 51 -55.13 25.86 5.21
N ASN A 52 -56.02 26.07 4.25
CA ASN A 52 -56.01 25.38 2.96
C ASN A 52 -55.13 26.12 1.94
N VAL A 53 -53.96 25.63 1.53
CA VAL A 53 -53.01 26.32 0.62
C VAL A 53 -52.67 25.38 -0.55
N HIS A 54 -52.67 25.81 -1.83
CA HIS A 54 -51.41 26.22 -2.51
C HIS A 54 -51.57 26.99 -3.85
N PRO A 55 -51.39 28.33 -3.89
CA PRO A 55 -51.56 29.12 -5.12
C PRO A 55 -50.33 29.95 -5.60
N GLN A 56 -49.10 29.40 -5.64
CA GLN A 56 -47.93 30.15 -6.14
C GLN A 56 -46.90 29.38 -7.01
N GLU A 57 -47.32 28.50 -7.92
CA GLU A 57 -46.39 27.94 -8.93
C GLU A 57 -47.06 27.92 -10.33
N HIS A 58 -46.72 28.88 -11.17
CA HIS A 58 -47.24 29.11 -12.53
C HIS A 58 -46.69 28.10 -13.56
N ASN A 59 -47.52 27.29 -14.28
CA ASN A 59 -47.32 26.70 -15.65
C ASN A 59 -48.44 25.67 -16.01
N VAL A 60 -48.58 25.02 -17.20
CA VAL A 60 -48.98 25.39 -18.60
C VAL A 60 -49.96 24.28 -19.10
N TYR A 61 -50.85 24.56 -20.07
CA TYR A 61 -51.89 23.66 -20.62
C TYR A 61 -51.42 22.64 -21.69
N ASP A 62 -52.09 21.49 -21.74
CA ASP A 62 -51.78 20.26 -22.49
C ASP A 62 -52.55 20.12 -23.83
N PHE A 63 -51.86 19.80 -24.93
CA PHE A 63 -52.40 19.58 -26.29
C PHE A 63 -52.31 18.11 -26.76
N SER A 64 -52.05 17.16 -25.85
CA SER A 64 -51.83 15.74 -26.14
C SER A 64 -52.96 15.09 -26.94
N ASP A 65 -54.21 15.53 -26.74
CA ASP A 65 -55.37 14.97 -27.42
C ASP A 65 -55.37 15.25 -28.94
N TRP A 66 -54.71 16.33 -29.40
CA TRP A 66 -54.67 16.67 -30.83
C TRP A 66 -53.60 15.87 -31.59
N VAL A 67 -52.45 15.60 -30.96
CA VAL A 67 -51.32 14.87 -31.57
C VAL A 67 -51.63 13.37 -31.64
N SER A 68 -52.29 12.82 -30.61
CA SER A 68 -52.74 11.43 -30.58
C SER A 68 -53.83 11.11 -31.60
N ASN A 69 -54.55 12.11 -32.10
CA ASN A 69 -55.67 11.94 -33.03
C ASN A 69 -55.35 12.34 -34.49
N HIS A 70 -54.11 12.73 -34.81
CA HIS A 70 -53.74 13.08 -36.18
C HIS A 70 -53.49 11.82 -37.04
N PRO A 71 -54.14 11.66 -38.21
CA PRO A 71 -53.97 10.47 -39.03
C PRO A 71 -52.55 10.44 -39.63
N GLY A 72 -51.70 9.56 -39.12
CA GLY A 72 -50.32 9.37 -39.60
C GLY A 72 -49.34 8.87 -38.54
N GLY A 73 -49.63 9.13 -37.26
CA GLY A 73 -48.81 8.71 -36.12
C GLY A 73 -47.49 9.49 -35.98
N PRO A 74 -46.87 9.49 -34.78
CA PRO A 74 -45.62 10.20 -34.51
C PRO A 74 -44.41 9.65 -35.31
N ASP A 75 -44.43 8.36 -35.63
CA ASP A 75 -43.26 7.63 -36.17
C ASP A 75 -42.89 8.01 -37.61
N LYS A 76 -43.80 8.66 -38.36
CA LYS A 76 -43.54 9.04 -39.77
C LYS A 76 -42.95 10.42 -39.98
N ILE A 77 -42.67 11.17 -38.92
CA ILE A 77 -42.04 12.50 -39.02
C ILE A 77 -40.53 12.45 -38.67
N LEU A 78 -40.03 11.38 -38.06
CA LEU A 78 -38.66 11.34 -37.49
C LEU A 78 -37.56 10.76 -38.39
N GLN A 79 -37.83 10.37 -39.64
CA GLN A 79 -36.81 9.66 -40.44
C GLN A 79 -35.68 10.52 -41.05
N TRP A 80 -35.64 11.84 -40.81
CA TRP A 80 -34.59 12.69 -41.38
C TRP A 80 -34.22 13.82 -40.42
N THR A 81 -33.14 13.68 -39.63
CA THR A 81 -32.06 14.69 -39.42
C THR A 81 -31.08 14.35 -38.27
N ALA A 82 -30.04 13.60 -38.67
CA ALA A 82 -28.64 13.50 -38.23
C ALA A 82 -27.99 14.46 -37.17
N ARG A 83 -27.11 13.85 -36.34
CA ARG A 83 -25.79 14.29 -35.79
C ARG A 83 -25.71 15.17 -34.51
N GLY A 84 -25.45 14.51 -33.37
CA GLY A 84 -24.91 15.10 -32.13
C GLY A 84 -25.92 15.08 -30.99
N PHE A 85 -25.54 14.56 -29.81
CA PHE A 85 -26.45 14.35 -28.68
C PHE A 85 -27.02 15.68 -28.20
N ILE A 86 -28.35 15.79 -28.30
CA ILE A 86 -29.15 16.96 -27.99
C ILE A 86 -30.18 16.51 -26.96
N LEU A 87 -30.19 17.16 -25.79
CA LEU A 87 -31.32 17.10 -24.88
C LEU A 87 -32.51 17.72 -25.61
N LYS A 88 -33.42 16.84 -26.02
CA LYS A 88 -34.68 17.23 -26.63
C LYS A 88 -35.73 17.24 -25.54
N TYR A 89 -36.00 18.43 -25.01
CA TYR A 89 -37.12 18.65 -24.12
C TYR A 89 -38.40 18.22 -24.85
N PRO A 90 -39.04 17.09 -24.47
CA PRO A 90 -39.96 16.38 -25.34
C PRO A 90 -41.19 17.25 -25.63
N ALA A 91 -41.46 17.50 -26.90
CA ALA A 91 -42.65 18.25 -27.31
C ALA A 91 -43.95 17.43 -27.15
N SER A 92 -43.85 16.10 -27.00
CA SER A 92 -44.97 15.15 -27.02
C SER A 92 -45.47 14.73 -25.63
N HIS A 93 -44.89 15.22 -24.52
CA HIS A 93 -45.35 14.92 -23.17
C HIS A 93 -45.26 16.12 -22.21
N PRO A 94 -46.20 16.26 -21.25
CA PRO A 94 -46.17 17.32 -20.26
C PRO A 94 -45.02 17.10 -19.25
N MET A 95 -44.25 18.16 -18.95
CA MET A 95 -43.17 18.20 -17.92
C MET A 95 -43.61 17.66 -16.55
N ARG A 96 -44.92 17.55 -16.31
CA ARG A 96 -45.51 17.00 -15.08
C ARG A 96 -45.14 15.53 -14.80
N ARG A 97 -44.75 14.74 -15.80
CA ARG A 97 -44.23 13.37 -15.58
C ARG A 97 -42.88 13.33 -14.85
N TRP A 98 -42.16 14.44 -14.82
CA TRP A 98 -40.89 14.59 -14.10
C TRP A 98 -41.07 14.98 -12.63
N SER A 99 -42.32 15.15 -12.18
CA SER A 99 -42.65 15.39 -10.78
C SER A 99 -42.89 14.11 -9.97
N SER A 100 -42.90 12.94 -10.63
CA SER A 100 -42.96 11.65 -9.96
C SER A 100 -41.57 11.00 -9.97
N ASP A 101 -41.02 10.93 -8.77
CA ASP A 101 -39.82 10.22 -8.31
C ASP A 101 -38.44 10.81 -8.67
N ILE A 102 -38.22 11.40 -9.85
CA ILE A 102 -36.89 11.97 -10.19
C ILE A 102 -36.61 13.32 -9.47
N ALA A 103 -37.65 14.12 -9.19
CA ALA A 103 -37.49 15.42 -8.51
C ALA A 103 -37.32 15.33 -6.98
N LYS A 104 -37.45 14.13 -6.40
CA LYS A 104 -37.23 13.91 -4.95
C LYS A 104 -35.76 13.66 -4.60
N GLU A 105 -34.91 13.40 -5.61
CA GLU A 105 -33.47 13.22 -5.43
C GLU A 105 -32.72 14.39 -6.10
N ASN A 106 -32.46 15.45 -5.32
CA ASN A 106 -31.36 16.42 -5.49
C ASN A 106 -31.29 17.38 -6.70
N ILE A 107 -32.38 17.78 -7.35
CA ILE A 107 -32.34 18.88 -8.35
C ILE A 107 -33.17 20.08 -7.90
N TRP A 108 -32.76 20.75 -6.83
CA TRP A 108 -33.40 21.98 -6.36
C TRP A 108 -32.52 23.18 -6.70
N SER A 109 -32.83 23.84 -7.83
CA SER A 109 -32.77 25.32 -8.05
C SER A 109 -32.25 25.79 -9.41
N ASN A 110 -31.72 24.94 -10.30
CA ASN A 110 -31.14 25.40 -11.57
C ASN A 110 -31.87 24.81 -12.79
N PHE A 111 -32.58 25.67 -13.52
CA PHE A 111 -33.23 25.32 -14.79
C PHE A 111 -32.19 25.04 -15.88
N VAL A 112 -32.31 23.89 -16.53
CA VAL A 112 -31.31 23.37 -17.46
C VAL A 112 -31.56 23.85 -18.90
N GLY A 113 -32.78 24.25 -19.26
CA GLY A 113 -33.15 24.77 -20.60
C GLY A 113 -34.62 25.20 -20.68
N ARG A 114 -35.08 25.72 -21.84
CA ARG A 114 -36.49 26.12 -22.04
C ARG A 114 -37.26 25.08 -22.86
N PHE A 115 -38.58 25.03 -22.67
CA PHE A 115 -39.48 24.15 -23.42
C PHE A 115 -39.32 24.34 -24.94
N GLY A 116 -38.99 23.26 -25.65
CA GLY A 116 -38.76 23.26 -27.09
C GLY A 116 -37.33 23.62 -27.54
N ASP A 117 -36.43 23.94 -26.59
CA ASP A 117 -35.01 24.10 -26.91
C ASP A 117 -34.36 22.74 -27.20
N SER A 118 -33.21 22.82 -27.85
CA SER A 118 -32.33 21.71 -28.11
C SER A 118 -30.95 22.17 -27.69
N MET A 119 -30.39 21.53 -26.65
CA MET A 119 -29.08 21.87 -26.14
C MET A 119 -28.23 20.61 -26.04
N SER A 120 -26.93 20.73 -26.28
CA SER A 120 -26.06 19.57 -26.08
C SER A 120 -25.91 19.30 -24.59
N PHE A 121 -26.05 18.03 -24.19
CA PHE A 121 -25.87 17.59 -22.81
C PHE A 121 -24.48 17.97 -22.27
N LEU A 122 -23.46 17.90 -23.14
CA LEU A 122 -22.08 18.31 -22.85
C LEU A 122 -21.91 19.83 -22.64
N SER A 123 -22.95 20.62 -22.90
CA SER A 123 -22.95 22.07 -22.68
C SER A 123 -23.49 22.48 -21.30
N LEU A 124 -23.88 21.50 -20.46
CA LEU A 124 -24.39 21.75 -19.12
C LEU A 124 -23.27 21.94 -18.09
N PRO A 125 -23.48 22.70 -17.00
CA PRO A 125 -22.62 22.64 -15.82
C PRO A 125 -22.55 21.20 -15.29
N GLN A 126 -21.37 20.77 -14.82
CA GLN A 126 -21.12 19.34 -14.58
C GLN A 126 -21.94 18.75 -13.42
N THR A 127 -22.33 19.57 -12.44
CA THR A 127 -23.28 19.21 -11.39
C THR A 127 -24.67 18.83 -11.92
N LEU A 128 -24.97 19.14 -13.19
CA LEU A 128 -26.21 18.80 -13.89
C LEU A 128 -26.01 17.74 -14.97
N GLN A 129 -24.78 17.28 -15.23
CA GLN A 129 -24.52 16.18 -16.16
C GLN A 129 -24.71 14.82 -15.45
N THR A 130 -25.89 14.60 -14.87
CA THR A 130 -26.17 13.40 -14.08
C THR A 130 -26.90 12.33 -14.90
N PHE A 131 -26.65 11.07 -14.58
CA PHE A 131 -27.30 9.92 -15.23
C PHE A 131 -28.85 10.00 -15.21
N PRO A 132 -29.51 10.35 -14.09
CA PRO A 132 -30.96 10.51 -14.07
C PRO A 132 -31.48 11.59 -15.03
N LEU A 133 -30.71 12.66 -15.25
CA LEU A 133 -31.08 13.76 -16.14
C LEU A 133 -30.94 13.36 -17.62
N ALA A 134 -29.87 12.65 -17.97
CA ALA A 134 -29.62 12.14 -19.32
C ALA A 134 -30.69 11.12 -19.76
N THR A 135 -31.03 10.19 -18.87
CA THR A 135 -32.07 9.17 -19.08
C THR A 135 -33.44 9.79 -19.25
N ALA A 136 -33.80 10.73 -18.38
CA ALA A 136 -35.14 11.28 -18.40
C ALA A 136 -35.40 12.18 -19.63
N PHE A 137 -34.38 12.88 -20.17
CA PHE A 137 -34.52 13.75 -21.35
C PHE A 137 -34.37 13.02 -22.69
N GLY A 138 -34.31 11.68 -22.68
CA GLY A 138 -34.22 10.89 -23.91
C GLY A 138 -32.95 11.19 -24.71
N ALA A 139 -31.90 11.68 -24.05
CA ALA A 139 -30.56 11.80 -24.66
C ALA A 139 -29.93 10.42 -24.90
N LEU A 140 -30.47 9.39 -24.26
CA LEU A 140 -30.14 7.98 -24.41
C LEU A 140 -31.23 7.29 -25.25
N GLU A 141 -31.13 7.32 -26.57
CA GLU A 141 -31.82 6.30 -27.38
C GLU A 141 -30.95 5.04 -27.33
N SER A 142 -31.41 4.02 -26.59
CA SER A 142 -30.78 2.69 -26.45
C SER A 142 -29.26 2.74 -26.23
N PHE A 143 -28.83 2.96 -24.99
CA PHE A 143 -27.44 2.77 -24.58
C PHE A 143 -27.37 1.74 -23.45
N ASP A 144 -26.80 0.60 -23.82
CA ASP A 144 -26.12 -0.39 -22.96
C ASP A 144 -24.87 0.26 -22.33
N GLY A 145 -24.94 1.20 -21.39
CA GLY A 145 -23.71 1.83 -20.87
C GLY A 145 -23.83 2.47 -19.49
N PHE A 146 -22.98 2.02 -18.55
CA PHE A 146 -22.75 2.67 -17.27
C PHE A 146 -21.63 3.70 -17.39
N ALA A 147 -21.77 4.82 -16.68
CA ALA A 147 -20.65 5.69 -16.36
C ALA A 147 -20.20 5.33 -14.95
N GLU A 148 -19.04 4.70 -14.82
CA GLU A 148 -18.38 4.66 -13.53
C GLU A 148 -17.90 6.08 -13.23
N VAL A 149 -18.31 6.61 -12.08
CA VAL A 149 -17.98 7.97 -11.66
C VAL A 149 -16.54 7.96 -11.11
N CYS A 150 -15.58 7.78 -12.01
CA CYS A 150 -14.16 7.75 -11.72
C CYS A 150 -13.42 8.74 -12.63
N GLY A 151 -12.66 9.69 -12.06
CA GLY A 151 -11.65 10.49 -12.76
C GLY A 151 -12.12 11.56 -13.78
N SER A 152 -11.49 12.74 -13.74
CA SER A 152 -11.83 13.96 -14.52
C SER A 152 -11.72 13.84 -16.04
N PRO A 153 -12.73 14.26 -16.83
CA PRO A 153 -12.56 14.50 -18.26
C PRO A 153 -11.89 15.86 -18.55
N GLY A 154 -10.67 15.83 -19.08
CA GLY A 154 -10.02 17.00 -19.67
C GLY A 154 -8.93 17.62 -18.80
N GLU A 155 -7.85 16.89 -18.56
CA GLU A 155 -6.66 17.35 -17.83
C GLU A 155 -5.85 18.42 -18.57
N VAL A 156 -6.53 19.54 -18.84
CA VAL A 156 -5.97 20.85 -19.12
C VAL A 156 -6.76 21.83 -18.24
N ALA A 157 -6.22 22.07 -17.04
CA ALA A 157 -6.61 23.06 -16.03
C ALA A 157 -7.58 22.60 -14.91
N ASN A 158 -7.10 22.78 -13.66
CA ASN A 158 -7.83 22.69 -12.40
C ASN A 158 -9.12 23.54 -12.38
N ASP A 159 -10.26 23.00 -12.79
CA ASP A 159 -11.57 23.61 -12.54
C ASP A 159 -12.37 22.79 -11.50
N LEU A 160 -12.56 23.38 -10.32
CA LEU A 160 -13.28 22.78 -9.17
C LEU A 160 -14.81 22.70 -9.39
N GLN A 161 -15.38 23.33 -10.42
CA GLN A 161 -16.83 23.32 -10.69
C GLN A 161 -17.30 22.15 -11.58
N SER A 162 -16.34 21.31 -11.99
CA SER A 162 -16.47 20.40 -13.13
C SER A 162 -16.38 18.92 -12.70
N GLY A 163 -17.18 18.46 -11.73
CA GLY A 163 -17.11 17.10 -11.16
C GLY A 163 -17.27 15.90 -12.12
N HIS A 164 -16.46 14.85 -11.95
CA HIS A 164 -15.90 13.96 -12.98
C HIS A 164 -16.72 12.68 -13.38
N GLN A 165 -16.73 12.23 -14.65
CA GLN A 165 -17.35 10.96 -15.11
C GLN A 165 -16.56 10.32 -16.29
N TYR A 166 -16.28 9.01 -16.24
CA TYR A 166 -15.79 8.21 -17.40
C TYR A 166 -16.93 7.28 -17.85
N SER A 167 -17.36 7.37 -19.12
CA SER A 167 -18.50 6.60 -19.63
C SER A 167 -18.03 5.42 -20.50
N PHE A 168 -18.53 4.21 -20.26
CA PHE A 168 -18.28 3.03 -21.11
C PHE A 168 -19.56 2.20 -21.34
N HIS A 169 -19.55 1.33 -22.34
CA HIS A 169 -20.68 0.46 -22.69
C HIS A 169 -20.69 -0.81 -21.82
N VAL A 170 -21.83 -1.17 -21.23
CA VAL A 170 -22.13 -2.40 -20.46
C VAL A 170 -23.52 -2.90 -20.86
N SER A 171 -23.65 -4.16 -21.28
CA SER A 171 -24.90 -4.71 -21.83
C SER A 171 -26.03 -4.84 -20.81
N GLU A 172 -27.27 -4.70 -21.29
CA GLU A 172 -28.59 -4.59 -20.64
C GLU A 172 -28.96 -5.56 -19.49
N ASP A 173 -28.19 -6.61 -19.17
CA ASP A 173 -28.72 -7.70 -18.34
C ASP A 173 -28.57 -7.53 -16.81
N HIS A 174 -27.75 -6.61 -16.27
CA HIS A 174 -27.68 -6.41 -14.82
C HIS A 174 -27.58 -4.94 -14.39
N LEU A 175 -28.52 -4.52 -13.52
CA LEU A 175 -28.46 -3.33 -12.67
C LEU A 175 -27.38 -3.48 -11.57
N ASP A 176 -26.21 -4.02 -11.92
CA ASP A 176 -25.12 -4.17 -10.97
C ASP A 176 -24.25 -2.92 -10.98
N THR A 177 -24.07 -2.34 -9.81
CA THR A 177 -23.19 -1.19 -9.56
C THR A 177 -21.74 -1.69 -9.49
N ALA A 178 -21.30 -2.39 -10.52
CA ALA A 178 -19.98 -2.97 -10.57
C ALA A 178 -19.52 -3.04 -12.02
N PHE A 179 -18.24 -2.75 -12.25
CA PHE A 179 -17.47 -3.22 -13.41
C PHE A 179 -17.32 -4.76 -13.33
N ASP A 180 -18.43 -5.47 -13.16
CA ASP A 180 -18.50 -6.91 -12.96
C ASP A 180 -19.66 -7.40 -13.85
N VAL A 181 -19.43 -8.49 -14.59
CA VAL A 181 -20.24 -9.12 -15.67
C VAL A 181 -20.38 -8.34 -17.00
N ASP A 182 -20.22 -8.91 -18.20
CA ASP A 182 -20.16 -10.31 -18.63
C ASP A 182 -19.44 -10.39 -20.01
N TYR A 183 -18.27 -11.01 -20.09
CA TYR A 183 -17.81 -11.67 -21.34
C TYR A 183 -18.04 -13.17 -21.15
N ASP A 184 -19.31 -13.55 -21.05
CA ASP A 184 -19.89 -14.89 -21.11
C ASP A 184 -19.03 -16.03 -20.52
N THR A 185 -18.78 -15.94 -19.21
CA THR A 185 -18.32 -17.00 -18.26
C THR A 185 -16.93 -17.64 -18.49
N PRO A 186 -16.07 -17.70 -17.45
CA PRO A 186 -16.40 -18.20 -16.12
C PRO A 186 -16.30 -17.14 -15.02
N ALA A 187 -16.97 -17.43 -13.91
CA ALA A 187 -17.08 -16.67 -12.67
C ALA A 187 -15.75 -16.43 -11.91
N GLU A 188 -14.66 -16.09 -12.62
CA GLU A 188 -13.29 -16.11 -12.09
C GLU A 188 -12.46 -14.82 -12.29
N VAL A 189 -12.96 -13.73 -12.90
CA VAL A 189 -12.19 -12.46 -12.92
C VAL A 189 -12.97 -11.17 -12.56
N PRO A 190 -13.57 -11.07 -11.35
CA PRO A 190 -14.18 -9.83 -10.83
C PRO A 190 -13.24 -8.61 -10.69
N ASP A 191 -11.93 -8.77 -10.96
CA ASP A 191 -10.88 -7.90 -10.43
C ASP A 191 -10.18 -6.99 -11.47
N LEU A 192 -10.63 -6.98 -12.74
CA LEU A 192 -9.91 -6.27 -13.82
C LEU A 192 -10.34 -4.81 -14.02
N GLY A 193 -11.46 -4.35 -13.46
CA GLY A 193 -12.01 -3.03 -13.75
C GLY A 193 -11.04 -1.87 -13.53
N ARG A 194 -10.46 -1.79 -12.33
CA ARG A 194 -9.43 -0.78 -11.98
C ARG A 194 -8.23 -0.77 -12.93
N ALA A 195 -7.75 -1.95 -13.32
CA ALA A 195 -6.58 -2.08 -14.17
C ALA A 195 -6.92 -1.75 -15.64
N SER A 196 -8.12 -2.07 -16.09
CA SER A 196 -8.65 -1.68 -17.40
C SER A 196 -8.78 -0.16 -17.51
N ILE A 197 -9.37 0.51 -16.51
CA ILE A 197 -9.47 1.98 -16.46
C ILE A 197 -8.10 2.63 -16.51
N TRP A 198 -7.17 2.15 -15.68
CA TRP A 198 -5.79 2.62 -15.70
C TRP A 198 -5.16 2.45 -17.09
N THR A 199 -5.36 1.29 -17.73
CA THR A 199 -4.81 0.97 -19.04
C THR A 199 -5.35 1.87 -20.13
N MET A 200 -6.67 2.09 -20.14
CA MET A 200 -7.31 3.00 -21.08
C MET A 200 -6.78 4.43 -20.90
N LEU A 201 -6.67 4.93 -19.66
CA LEU A 201 -6.10 6.26 -19.40
C LEU A 201 -4.64 6.36 -19.84
N ALA A 202 -3.80 5.40 -19.48
CA ALA A 202 -2.41 5.36 -19.92
C ALA A 202 -2.29 5.29 -21.45
N PHE A 203 -3.21 4.57 -22.11
CA PHE A 203 -3.23 4.39 -23.55
C PHE A 203 -3.80 5.59 -24.33
N GLU A 204 -4.82 6.28 -23.83
CA GLU A 204 -5.60 7.27 -24.60
C GLU A 204 -5.32 8.72 -24.16
N ALA A 205 -4.88 8.95 -22.91
CA ALA A 205 -4.74 10.30 -22.39
C ALA A 205 -3.71 11.13 -23.20
N PRO A 206 -4.02 12.39 -23.54
CA PRO A 206 -3.13 13.25 -24.30
C PRO A 206 -1.90 13.72 -23.49
N ASP A 207 -1.96 13.72 -22.16
CA ASP A 207 -0.95 14.29 -21.27
C ASP A 207 0.00 13.24 -20.67
N GLN A 208 0.61 12.44 -21.53
CA GLN A 208 1.42 11.27 -21.17
C GLN A 208 2.52 11.49 -20.11
N LEU A 209 3.14 12.69 -20.06
CA LEU A 209 4.13 12.98 -19.01
C LEU A 209 3.50 12.91 -17.62
N ARG A 210 2.26 13.39 -17.50
CA ARG A 210 1.52 13.37 -16.26
C ARG A 210 1.13 11.95 -15.86
N GLN A 211 0.58 11.18 -16.79
CA GLN A 211 0.24 9.77 -16.55
C GLN A 211 1.49 8.98 -16.13
N ARG A 212 2.64 9.27 -16.75
CA ARG A 212 3.92 8.66 -16.40
C ARG A 212 4.41 9.05 -15.01
N MET A 213 4.19 10.30 -14.60
CA MET A 213 4.51 10.80 -13.26
C MET A 213 3.57 10.19 -12.21
N ALA A 214 2.27 10.11 -12.49
CA ALA A 214 1.29 9.47 -11.63
C ALA A 214 1.63 8.00 -11.42
N TRP A 215 2.02 7.28 -12.47
CA TRP A 215 2.53 5.91 -12.36
C TRP A 215 3.76 5.83 -11.45
N ALA A 216 4.74 6.73 -11.62
CA ALA A 216 5.93 6.74 -10.77
C ALA A 216 5.60 7.01 -9.29
N LEU A 217 4.64 7.91 -9.01
CA LEU A 217 4.19 8.26 -7.67
C LEU A 217 3.36 7.14 -7.02
N ALA A 218 2.43 6.52 -7.76
CA ALA A 218 1.68 5.35 -7.31
C ALA A 218 2.61 4.17 -6.98
N GLN A 219 3.79 4.16 -7.60
CA GLN A 219 4.81 3.17 -7.30
C GLN A 219 5.68 3.49 -6.07
N ILE A 220 5.57 4.68 -5.51
CA ILE A 220 6.19 5.13 -4.25
C ILE A 220 5.16 5.04 -3.12
N PHE A 221 3.94 5.52 -3.34
CA PHE A 221 2.82 5.50 -2.39
C PHE A 221 1.89 4.31 -2.71
N VAL A 222 2.35 3.12 -2.37
CA VAL A 222 1.73 1.86 -2.80
C VAL A 222 0.45 1.57 -2.00
N VAL A 223 -0.60 1.14 -2.71
CA VAL A 223 -1.77 0.44 -2.17
C VAL A 223 -2.10 -0.75 -3.06
N ALA A 224 -2.63 -1.81 -2.47
CA ALA A 224 -3.16 -2.97 -3.20
C ALA A 224 -4.45 -3.46 -2.54
N PRO A 225 -5.38 -4.05 -3.31
CA PRO A 225 -6.59 -4.65 -2.77
C PRO A 225 -6.32 -5.96 -2.03
N ASP A 226 -7.17 -6.22 -1.04
CA ASP A 226 -7.31 -7.54 -0.43
C ASP A 226 -8.54 -8.26 -1.01
N ASP A 227 -8.78 -9.51 -0.63
CA ASP A 227 -9.91 -10.30 -1.15
C ASP A 227 -11.29 -9.64 -0.88
N ALA A 228 -11.40 -8.80 0.16
CA ALA A 228 -12.65 -8.14 0.53
C ALA A 228 -12.91 -6.86 -0.27
N THR A 229 -11.86 -6.17 -0.70
CA THR A 229 -11.94 -4.93 -1.49
C THR A 229 -11.55 -5.10 -2.96
N ALA A 230 -11.14 -6.30 -3.38
CA ALA A 230 -10.72 -6.61 -4.75
C ALA A 230 -11.78 -6.29 -5.80
N ARG A 231 -13.06 -6.23 -5.44
CA ARG A 231 -14.16 -5.86 -6.36
C ARG A 231 -14.50 -4.37 -6.35
N GLN A 232 -13.87 -3.56 -5.52
CA GLN A 232 -14.20 -2.15 -5.33
C GLN A 232 -13.34 -1.27 -6.24
N THR A 233 -13.83 -0.88 -7.41
CA THR A 233 -13.03 -0.10 -8.38
C THR A 233 -12.89 1.37 -7.99
N GLU A 234 -14.00 2.02 -7.61
CA GLU A 234 -14.08 3.47 -7.38
C GLU A 234 -13.03 3.98 -6.37
N MET A 235 -12.85 3.27 -5.26
CA MET A 235 -11.92 3.71 -4.20
C MET A 235 -10.45 3.70 -4.64
N TYR A 236 -10.01 2.72 -5.44
CA TYR A 236 -8.61 2.61 -5.89
C TYR A 236 -8.29 3.60 -7.00
N VAL A 237 -9.25 3.83 -7.92
CA VAL A 237 -9.09 4.85 -8.95
C VAL A 237 -9.06 6.25 -8.32
N HIS A 238 -9.94 6.52 -7.33
CA HIS A 238 -9.90 7.78 -6.58
C HIS A 238 -8.57 7.98 -5.83
N PHE A 239 -7.97 6.92 -5.28
CA PHE A 239 -6.64 7.01 -4.70
C PHE A 239 -5.57 7.36 -5.75
N TYR A 240 -5.64 6.75 -6.94
CA TYR A 240 -4.71 7.05 -8.03
C TYR A 240 -4.85 8.49 -8.55
N ASP A 241 -6.06 9.05 -8.54
CA ASP A 241 -6.34 10.44 -8.94
C ASP A 241 -5.56 11.48 -8.12
N ILE A 242 -5.16 11.15 -6.88
CA ILE A 242 -4.26 12.00 -6.07
C ILE A 242 -2.98 12.28 -6.87
N PHE A 243 -2.39 11.25 -7.46
CA PHE A 243 -1.11 11.36 -8.17
C PHE A 243 -1.24 12.03 -9.52
N VAL A 244 -2.37 11.82 -10.20
CA VAL A 244 -2.69 12.48 -11.47
C VAL A 244 -2.82 14.00 -11.24
N ARG A 245 -3.66 14.40 -10.29
CA ARG A 245 -3.89 15.82 -9.93
C ARG A 245 -2.61 16.53 -9.50
N HIS A 246 -1.79 15.87 -8.69
CA HIS A 246 -0.58 16.45 -8.10
C HIS A 246 0.73 16.11 -8.80
N ALA A 247 0.69 15.50 -9.99
CA ALA A 247 1.88 15.13 -10.76
C ALA A 247 2.89 16.29 -10.95
N PHE A 248 2.40 17.53 -11.04
CA PHE A 248 3.21 18.75 -11.12
C PHE A 248 2.96 19.72 -9.95
N GLY A 249 2.40 19.23 -8.85
CA GLY A 249 2.03 19.99 -7.65
C GLY A 249 3.12 19.96 -6.58
N SER A 250 2.70 20.00 -5.31
CA SER A 250 3.60 19.85 -4.16
C SER A 250 3.65 18.41 -3.66
N PHE A 251 4.84 17.92 -3.36
CA PHE A 251 5.04 16.65 -2.67
C PHE A 251 4.33 16.62 -1.30
N GLY A 252 4.26 17.76 -0.61
CA GLY A 252 3.56 17.86 0.68
C GLY A 252 2.04 17.66 0.54
N ASP A 253 1.44 18.13 -0.55
CA ASP A 253 0.01 17.95 -0.80
C ASP A 253 -0.34 16.48 -1.08
N ILE A 254 0.53 15.76 -1.81
CA ILE A 254 0.39 14.31 -2.01
C ILE A 254 0.49 13.58 -0.68
N LEU A 255 1.54 13.86 0.11
CA LEU A 255 1.75 13.20 1.39
C LEU A 255 0.54 13.41 2.32
N ARG A 256 -0.02 14.63 2.33
CA ARG A 256 -1.25 14.96 3.04
C ARG A 256 -2.45 14.15 2.56
N GLU A 257 -2.78 14.19 1.28
CA GLU A 257 -3.96 13.48 0.77
C GLU A 257 -3.85 11.96 0.95
N VAL A 258 -2.65 11.40 0.77
CA VAL A 258 -2.38 9.98 1.05
C VAL A 258 -2.58 9.65 2.53
N THR A 259 -2.13 10.53 3.45
CA THR A 259 -2.32 10.37 4.91
C THR A 259 -3.78 10.41 5.36
N TYR A 260 -4.64 11.12 4.63
CA TYR A 260 -6.07 11.18 4.95
C TYR A 260 -6.91 10.21 4.13
N SER A 261 -6.33 9.45 3.20
CA SER A 261 -7.07 8.50 2.38
C SER A 261 -7.53 7.28 3.19
N PRO A 262 -8.83 6.93 3.17
CA PRO A 262 -9.32 5.70 3.80
C PRO A 262 -8.64 4.44 3.26
N VAL A 263 -8.32 4.40 1.95
CA VAL A 263 -7.63 3.29 1.29
C VAL A 263 -6.25 3.06 1.92
N MET A 264 -5.49 4.14 2.10
CA MET A 264 -4.19 4.09 2.77
C MET A 264 -4.35 3.77 4.28
N GLY A 265 -5.38 4.33 4.91
CA GLY A 265 -5.79 4.07 6.29
C GLY A 265 -5.99 2.60 6.60
N ASP A 266 -6.67 1.89 5.70
CA ASP A 266 -6.87 0.45 5.80
C ASP A 266 -5.60 -0.33 5.42
N TYR A 267 -4.95 0.03 4.32
CA TYR A 267 -3.78 -0.69 3.80
C TYR A 267 -2.60 -0.70 4.78
N LEU A 268 -2.34 0.43 5.46
CA LEU A 268 -1.31 0.56 6.49
C LEU A 268 -1.89 0.68 7.90
N THR A 269 -3.10 0.15 8.08
CA THR A 269 -3.74 -0.21 9.36
C THR A 269 -3.85 0.87 10.43
N TYR A 270 -3.69 2.16 10.11
CA TYR A 270 -3.88 3.25 11.07
C TYR A 270 -5.33 3.76 11.14
N LYS A 271 -6.22 3.27 10.28
CA LYS A 271 -7.67 3.49 10.44
C LYS A 271 -8.15 2.90 11.76
N ARG A 272 -8.87 3.70 12.55
CA ARG A 272 -9.35 3.38 13.91
C ARG A 272 -8.26 3.08 14.94
N ASN A 273 -7.01 3.43 14.65
CA ASN A 273 -5.90 3.34 15.61
C ASN A 273 -6.20 4.21 16.85
N ARG A 274 -5.87 3.74 18.05
CA ARG A 274 -6.19 4.41 19.32
C ARG A 274 -4.95 4.60 20.18
N ALA A 275 -4.98 5.66 20.98
CA ALA A 275 -4.00 5.88 22.03
C ALA A 275 -4.11 4.83 23.13
N PHE A 276 -2.99 4.53 23.79
CA PHE A 276 -2.93 3.53 24.86
C PHE A 276 -3.92 3.80 26.00
N ASP A 277 -4.11 5.07 26.37
CA ASP A 277 -5.05 5.48 27.42
C ASP A 277 -6.53 5.25 27.06
N SER A 278 -6.83 4.98 25.78
CA SER A 278 -8.20 4.74 25.29
C SER A 278 -8.68 3.32 25.59
N ASP A 279 -7.86 2.30 25.36
CA ASP A 279 -8.27 0.89 25.44
C ASP A 279 -7.22 -0.07 26.04
N GLY A 280 -6.04 0.43 26.42
CA GLY A 280 -4.97 -0.38 27.02
C GLY A 280 -4.13 -1.18 26.01
N ALA A 281 -4.24 -0.88 24.71
CA ALA A 281 -3.42 -1.42 23.64
C ALA A 281 -2.52 -0.33 23.04
N TYR A 282 -1.36 -0.73 22.51
CA TYR A 282 -0.43 0.23 21.92
C TYR A 282 -0.93 0.76 20.56
N PRO A 283 -0.62 2.01 20.19
CA PRO A 283 -0.85 2.51 18.85
C PRO A 283 -0.18 1.62 17.80
N ASP A 284 -0.86 1.42 16.67
CA ASP A 284 -0.32 0.73 15.50
C ASP A 284 0.86 1.52 14.91
N GLU A 285 1.98 0.83 14.67
CA GLU A 285 3.24 1.42 14.20
C GLU A 285 3.42 1.35 12.68
N ASN A 286 2.55 0.63 11.95
CA ASN A 286 2.74 0.34 10.53
C ASN A 286 2.90 1.61 9.69
N TYR A 287 1.89 2.48 9.68
CA TYR A 287 1.96 3.73 8.91
C TYR A 287 3.10 4.67 9.35
N ALA A 288 3.40 4.72 10.65
CA ALA A 288 4.50 5.52 11.18
C ALA A 288 5.85 5.07 10.62
N ARG A 289 6.05 3.76 10.46
CA ARG A 289 7.25 3.20 9.85
C ARG A 289 7.28 3.50 8.35
N GLU A 290 6.23 3.18 7.63
CA GLU A 290 6.23 3.29 6.16
C GLU A 290 6.30 4.74 5.66
N ILE A 291 5.63 5.68 6.35
CA ILE A 291 5.71 7.11 5.98
C ILE A 291 7.13 7.66 6.10
N MET A 292 7.90 7.20 7.09
CA MET A 292 9.30 7.58 7.26
C MET A 292 10.22 6.78 6.32
N GLN A 293 10.08 5.46 6.32
CA GLN A 293 10.98 4.53 5.64
C GLN A 293 10.85 4.56 4.13
N LEU A 294 9.63 4.52 3.61
CA LEU A 294 9.36 4.33 2.19
C LEU A 294 8.97 5.63 1.49
N PHE A 295 8.20 6.48 2.16
CA PHE A 295 7.59 7.64 1.49
C PHE A 295 8.45 8.90 1.58
N THR A 296 9.14 9.15 2.70
CA THR A 296 9.81 10.44 2.93
C THR A 296 11.32 10.35 3.15
N ILE A 297 11.79 9.88 4.32
CA ILE A 297 13.17 10.10 4.77
C ILE A 297 14.12 8.94 4.49
N GLY A 298 13.63 7.72 4.28
CA GLY A 298 14.49 6.54 4.10
C GLY A 298 15.13 6.05 5.40
N LEU A 299 15.86 4.93 5.35
CA LEU A 299 16.49 4.29 6.52
C LEU A 299 17.77 4.99 7.01
N TRP A 300 18.52 5.60 6.09
CA TRP A 300 19.89 6.06 6.34
C TRP A 300 20.01 7.55 6.04
N ARG A 301 20.69 8.30 6.91
CA ARG A 301 21.01 9.71 6.64
C ARG A 301 21.89 9.80 5.38
N LEU A 302 21.61 10.78 4.54
CA LEU A 302 22.25 10.96 3.23
C LEU A 302 23.02 12.27 3.19
N ASN A 303 24.19 12.21 2.55
CA ASN A 303 24.89 13.40 2.09
C ASN A 303 24.10 14.03 0.93
N PRO A 304 24.32 15.33 0.61
CA PRO A 304 23.67 15.99 -0.53
C PRO A 304 23.91 15.31 -1.89
N ASP A 305 24.93 14.46 -1.96
CA ASP A 305 25.36 13.71 -3.13
C ASP A 305 24.67 12.33 -3.23
N GLY A 306 23.78 11.99 -2.28
CA GLY A 306 23.05 10.73 -2.22
C GLY A 306 23.78 9.57 -1.53
N SER A 307 25.06 9.74 -1.18
CA SER A 307 25.81 8.72 -0.42
C SER A 307 25.36 8.66 1.04
N ARG A 308 25.48 7.49 1.68
CA ARG A 308 25.14 7.32 3.10
C ARG A 308 26.13 8.11 3.98
N MET A 309 25.60 8.87 4.93
CA MET A 309 26.41 9.44 6.01
C MET A 309 26.89 8.32 6.92
N LEU A 310 28.19 8.35 7.24
CA LEU A 310 28.82 7.38 8.12
C LEU A 310 29.21 8.05 9.44
N ASP A 311 29.12 7.30 10.54
CA ASP A 311 29.64 7.72 11.85
C ASP A 311 31.18 7.66 11.90
N SER A 312 31.76 7.93 13.07
CA SER A 312 33.22 7.87 13.28
C SER A 312 33.82 6.48 13.11
N GLU A 313 32.99 5.44 13.09
CA GLU A 313 33.38 4.03 12.97
C GLU A 313 33.15 3.50 11.54
N GLY A 314 32.62 4.34 10.63
CA GLY A 314 32.35 3.98 9.24
C GLY A 314 30.99 3.29 9.04
N SER A 315 30.10 3.30 10.02
CA SER A 315 28.76 2.70 9.92
C SER A 315 27.73 3.71 9.42
N PRO A 316 26.78 3.30 8.56
CA PRO A 316 25.67 4.16 8.16
C PRO A 316 24.86 4.66 9.35
N ILE A 317 24.56 5.96 9.38
CA ILE A 317 23.78 6.57 10.46
C ILE A 317 22.29 6.42 10.14
N PRO A 318 21.47 5.79 11.01
CA PRO A 318 20.04 5.68 10.79
C PRO A 318 19.34 7.05 10.86
N THR A 319 18.24 7.20 10.13
CA THR A 319 17.41 8.42 10.16
C THR A 319 16.53 8.50 11.40
N TYR A 320 16.10 7.35 11.93
CA TYR A 320 15.22 7.21 13.09
C TYR A 320 15.53 5.91 13.86
N SER A 321 15.08 5.85 15.10
CA SER A 321 15.13 4.69 15.99
C SER A 321 13.77 4.01 16.11
N ASN A 322 13.71 2.83 16.75
CA ASN A 322 12.41 2.20 17.05
C ASN A 322 11.57 3.03 18.03
N GLU A 323 12.21 3.82 18.90
CA GLU A 323 11.50 4.75 19.81
C GLU A 323 10.81 5.85 19.01
N ASP A 324 11.45 6.38 17.96
CA ASP A 324 10.86 7.38 17.08
C ASP A 324 9.60 6.87 16.37
N ILE A 325 9.60 5.60 15.95
CA ILE A 325 8.44 4.94 15.33
C ILE A 325 7.28 4.87 16.32
N MET A 326 7.53 4.41 17.54
CA MET A 326 6.52 4.38 18.60
C MET A 326 5.99 5.79 18.92
N ASN A 327 6.88 6.79 18.93
CA ASN A 327 6.52 8.16 19.20
C ASN A 327 5.63 8.76 18.10
N ILE A 328 5.96 8.50 16.84
CA ILE A 328 5.21 8.98 15.68
C ILE A 328 3.90 8.22 15.49
N ALA A 329 3.83 6.93 15.82
CA ALA A 329 2.60 6.15 15.82
C ALA A 329 1.47 6.81 16.65
N ARG A 330 1.83 7.48 17.74
CA ARG A 330 0.89 8.26 18.57
C ARG A 330 0.22 9.40 17.79
N VAL A 331 0.89 10.00 16.81
CA VAL A 331 0.35 11.05 15.95
C VAL A 331 -0.69 10.50 14.96
N PHE A 332 -0.75 9.20 14.71
CA PHE A 332 -1.74 8.57 13.82
C PHE A 332 -2.91 7.93 14.55
N THR A 333 -3.04 8.15 15.86
CA THR A 333 -4.21 7.74 16.63
C THR A 333 -5.45 8.57 16.26
N GLY A 334 -6.66 8.04 16.40
CA GLY A 334 -7.91 8.76 16.18
C GLY A 334 -8.33 9.00 14.73
N PHE A 335 -7.62 8.50 13.72
CA PHE A 335 -8.14 8.45 12.36
C PHE A 335 -9.36 7.50 12.29
N ASP A 336 -10.45 7.94 11.68
CA ASP A 336 -11.65 7.13 11.45
C ASP A 336 -12.29 7.54 10.12
N GLU A 337 -13.04 6.62 9.52
CA GLU A 337 -13.77 6.91 8.29
C GLU A 337 -14.91 7.93 8.53
N GLN A 338 -15.29 8.61 7.45
CA GLN A 338 -16.47 9.45 7.45
C GLN A 338 -17.74 8.60 7.50
N GLY A 339 -18.86 9.19 7.92
CA GLY A 339 -20.16 8.53 7.76
C GLY A 339 -20.49 8.32 6.28
N ALA A 340 -21.20 7.23 5.96
CA ALA A 340 -21.68 6.97 4.61
C ALA A 340 -22.46 8.15 4.01
N ARG A 341 -22.26 8.38 2.70
CA ARG A 341 -23.05 9.30 1.87
C ARG A 341 -23.74 8.51 0.75
N GLY A 342 -24.87 8.99 0.25
CA GLY A 342 -25.76 8.22 -0.63
C GLY A 342 -25.35 8.07 -2.10
N ASN A 343 -24.15 8.52 -2.50
CA ASN A 343 -23.70 8.62 -3.90
C ASN A 343 -22.37 7.89 -4.19
N ILE A 344 -22.10 6.79 -3.50
CA ILE A 344 -20.90 5.95 -3.67
C ILE A 344 -21.33 4.56 -4.16
N GLU A 345 -20.52 3.91 -5.00
CA GLU A 345 -20.77 2.58 -5.55
C GLU A 345 -20.87 1.51 -4.42
N HIS A 346 -21.98 0.77 -4.46
CA HIS A 346 -22.38 -0.38 -3.65
C HIS A 346 -22.65 -0.23 -2.13
N VAL A 347 -23.76 -0.88 -1.75
CA VAL A 347 -24.62 -0.63 -0.60
C VAL A 347 -24.77 -1.94 0.18
N GLU A 348 -24.16 -2.03 1.37
CA GLU A 348 -24.63 -2.80 2.53
C GLU A 348 -23.74 -2.49 3.75
N GLY A 349 -23.90 -1.29 4.33
CA GLY A 349 -23.28 -0.94 5.62
C GLY A 349 -22.37 0.29 5.62
N LYS A 350 -22.96 1.47 5.79
CA LYS A 350 -22.47 2.67 6.54
C LYS A 350 -21.01 3.17 6.43
N VAL A 351 -20.16 2.76 5.49
CA VAL A 351 -18.76 3.23 5.39
C VAL A 351 -18.49 4.10 4.16
N ASN A 352 -17.72 5.17 4.32
CA ASN A 352 -17.26 6.06 3.25
C ASN A 352 -15.75 5.86 3.05
N SER A 353 -15.37 5.16 1.98
CA SER A 353 -13.98 4.82 1.64
C SER A 353 -13.33 5.79 0.65
N ILE A 354 -14.00 6.88 0.31
CA ILE A 354 -13.56 7.85 -0.69
C ILE A 354 -13.13 9.15 -0.03
N ASP A 355 -13.97 9.69 0.86
CA ASP A 355 -13.71 10.98 1.48
C ASP A 355 -12.54 10.92 2.48
N PRO A 356 -11.78 12.02 2.63
CA PRO A 356 -10.74 12.12 3.65
C PRO A 356 -11.23 11.70 5.03
N MET A 357 -10.50 10.79 5.67
CA MET A 357 -10.77 10.31 7.02
C MET A 357 -10.89 11.49 8.00
N ARG A 358 -11.80 11.36 8.98
CA ARG A 358 -11.94 12.32 10.07
C ARG A 358 -11.00 11.96 11.23
N LEU A 359 -10.73 12.96 12.06
CA LEU A 359 -10.05 12.77 13.34
C LEU A 359 -11.04 12.77 14.51
N ARG A 360 -10.95 11.75 15.34
CA ARG A 360 -11.63 11.60 16.63
C ARG A 360 -10.68 12.03 17.73
N ALA A 361 -10.95 13.21 18.29
CA ALA A 361 -10.11 13.81 19.32
C ALA A 361 -10.04 12.93 20.58
N GLU A 362 -11.12 12.23 20.90
CA GLU A 362 -11.24 11.34 22.06
C GLU A 362 -10.36 10.08 21.99
N TRP A 363 -9.82 9.75 20.81
CA TRP A 363 -8.93 8.59 20.62
C TRP A 363 -7.46 9.01 20.48
N ARG A 364 -7.19 10.32 20.51
CA ARG A 364 -5.85 10.86 20.32
C ARG A 364 -4.98 10.66 21.55
N ASP A 365 -3.71 10.40 21.28
CA ASP A 365 -2.68 10.51 22.31
C ASP A 365 -2.49 11.99 22.67
N VAL A 366 -2.50 12.31 23.96
CA VAL A 366 -2.40 13.69 24.47
C VAL A 366 -1.02 14.03 25.03
N TYR A 367 -0.06 13.11 24.95
CA TYR A 367 1.28 13.31 25.49
C TYR A 367 2.20 14.00 24.48
N PRO A 368 3.33 14.58 24.93
CA PRO A 368 4.31 15.19 24.04
C PRO A 368 4.90 14.17 23.07
N LYS A 369 4.97 14.56 21.80
CA LYS A 369 5.64 13.78 20.75
C LYS A 369 6.98 14.41 20.40
N PRO A 370 8.10 13.73 20.66
CA PRO A 370 9.39 14.12 20.12
C PRO A 370 9.37 14.21 18.60
N ASP A 371 10.18 15.10 18.04
CA ASP A 371 10.48 15.14 16.61
C ASP A 371 11.74 14.30 16.28
N LEU A 372 12.09 14.18 14.99
CA LEU A 372 13.25 13.38 14.55
C LEU A 372 14.61 14.10 14.68
N LEU A 373 14.61 15.35 15.17
CA LEU A 373 15.78 16.22 15.25
C LEU A 373 16.13 16.61 16.70
N GLY A 374 15.50 15.95 17.68
CA GLY A 374 15.77 16.13 19.12
C GLY A 374 14.95 17.24 19.79
N GLY A 375 13.90 17.74 19.14
CA GLY A 375 12.89 18.65 19.68
C GLY A 375 11.55 17.94 19.90
N TYR A 376 10.47 18.72 19.92
CA TYR A 376 9.08 18.22 20.00
C TYR A 376 8.23 18.72 18.83
N LEU A 377 7.27 17.90 18.39
CA LEU A 377 6.23 18.32 17.47
C LEU A 377 5.42 19.45 18.11
N GLY A 378 5.58 20.67 17.57
CA GLY A 378 5.00 21.90 18.13
C GLY A 378 6.04 22.97 18.46
N ASP A 379 7.34 22.62 18.48
CA ASP A 379 8.40 23.62 18.56
C ASP A 379 8.29 24.60 17.37
N GLY A 380 8.37 25.91 17.67
CA GLY A 380 8.22 26.98 16.69
C GLY A 380 6.77 27.46 16.46
N TYR A 381 5.77 26.77 17.01
CA TYR A 381 4.38 27.25 17.01
C TYR A 381 4.14 28.22 18.18
N PRO A 382 3.27 29.24 18.02
CA PRO A 382 2.93 30.15 19.10
C PRO A 382 2.17 29.43 20.21
N LEU A 383 2.34 29.85 21.46
CA LEU A 383 1.53 29.33 22.55
C LEU A 383 0.08 29.79 22.39
N CYS A 384 -0.88 28.90 22.67
CA CYS A 384 -2.30 29.25 22.61
C CYS A 384 -2.68 30.36 23.60
N MET A 385 -1.96 30.49 24.72
CA MET A 385 -2.13 31.57 25.70
C MET A 385 -1.57 32.92 25.23
N ASP A 386 -0.65 32.93 24.26
CA ASP A 386 -0.02 34.13 23.71
C ASP A 386 -0.73 34.64 22.45
N GLN A 387 -1.80 33.96 22.03
CA GLN A 387 -2.62 34.40 20.90
C GLN A 387 -3.17 35.81 21.17
N PRO A 388 -3.21 36.69 20.15
CA PRO A 388 -3.62 38.07 20.35
C PRO A 388 -5.02 38.15 20.95
N ALA A 389 -5.17 38.90 22.05
CA ALA A 389 -6.49 39.15 22.64
C ALA A 389 -7.44 39.69 21.56
N GLN A 390 -8.65 39.12 21.51
CA GLN A 390 -9.68 39.39 20.51
C GLN A 390 -9.26 39.09 19.07
N GLY A 391 -8.37 38.12 18.84
CA GLY A 391 -7.96 37.68 17.50
C GLY A 391 -9.12 37.37 16.55
N PHE A 392 -10.25 36.88 17.09
CA PHE A 392 -11.48 36.60 16.34
C PHE A 392 -12.13 37.84 15.69
N LEU A 393 -11.80 39.06 16.13
CA LEU A 393 -12.27 40.29 15.51
C LEU A 393 -11.27 40.90 14.53
N ARG A 394 -10.07 40.33 14.38
CA ARG A 394 -9.02 40.92 13.55
C ARG A 394 -9.26 40.68 12.07
N GLN A 395 -8.73 41.59 11.26
CA GLN A 395 -8.63 41.40 9.82
C GLN A 395 -7.95 40.06 9.51
N GLY A 396 -8.53 39.30 8.58
CA GLY A 396 -8.06 37.97 8.19
C GLY A 396 -8.59 36.84 9.07
N ALA A 397 -9.31 37.12 10.17
CA ALA A 397 -9.98 36.09 10.95
C ALA A 397 -10.99 35.32 10.08
N LYS A 398 -10.90 33.99 10.10
CA LYS A 398 -11.74 33.11 9.27
C LYS A 398 -12.76 32.38 10.11
N TYR A 399 -13.96 32.21 9.58
CA TYR A 399 -15.08 31.57 10.22
C TYR A 399 -15.64 30.48 9.32
N HIS A 400 -15.85 29.29 9.86
CA HIS A 400 -16.48 28.16 9.18
C HIS A 400 -17.89 27.94 9.74
N PHE A 401 -18.90 27.88 8.90
CA PHE A 401 -20.26 27.59 9.32
C PHE A 401 -20.40 26.13 9.72
N VAL A 402 -20.76 25.87 10.97
CA VAL A 402 -20.84 24.50 11.53
C VAL A 402 -22.27 23.97 11.62
N GLY A 403 -23.26 24.76 11.18
CA GLY A 403 -24.67 24.36 11.10
C GLY A 403 -25.58 25.11 12.08
N HIS A 404 -26.80 24.61 12.23
CA HIS A 404 -27.87 25.21 13.06
C HIS A 404 -28.00 24.59 14.46
N ALA A 405 -27.10 23.68 14.82
CA ALA A 405 -27.03 23.04 16.12
C ALA A 405 -25.57 22.92 16.57
N HIS A 406 -25.31 23.09 17.86
CA HIS A 406 -23.97 22.98 18.44
C HIS A 406 -24.04 22.41 19.87
N ASP A 407 -23.28 21.36 20.15
CA ASP A 407 -23.30 20.62 21.43
C ASP A 407 -22.23 21.11 22.44
N GLY A 408 -21.54 22.22 22.18
CA GLY A 408 -20.49 22.78 23.03
C GLY A 408 -20.98 23.83 24.03
N ASN A 409 -20.33 23.89 25.20
CA ASN A 409 -20.66 24.83 26.29
C ASN A 409 -20.04 26.25 26.11
N GLU A 410 -19.09 26.42 25.20
CA GLU A 410 -18.35 27.68 24.97
C GLU A 410 -18.81 28.42 23.70
N VAL A 411 -20.06 28.89 23.69
CA VAL A 411 -20.63 29.65 22.57
C VAL A 411 -20.74 31.13 22.91
N LEU A 412 -20.12 31.98 22.10
CA LEU A 412 -20.31 33.43 22.17
C LEU A 412 -21.51 33.83 21.31
N VAL A 413 -22.63 34.16 21.96
CA VAL A 413 -23.84 34.59 21.25
C VAL A 413 -23.70 36.04 20.77
N LEU A 414 -23.72 36.24 19.45
CA LEU A 414 -23.61 37.58 18.86
C LEU A 414 -24.97 38.26 18.78
N THR A 415 -25.00 39.56 19.02
CA THR A 415 -26.22 40.38 18.91
C THR A 415 -26.30 41.02 17.52
N ALA A 416 -27.52 41.25 17.00
CA ALA A 416 -27.72 41.76 15.64
C ALA A 416 -27.09 43.13 15.35
N ASP A 417 -26.76 43.91 16.39
CA ASP A 417 -26.06 45.18 16.28
C ASP A 417 -24.54 45.03 16.10
N SER A 418 -23.97 43.86 16.43
CA SER A 418 -22.55 43.54 16.25
C SER A 418 -22.09 43.65 14.80
N ALA A 419 -20.87 44.19 14.62
CA ALA A 419 -20.20 44.19 13.32
C ALA A 419 -19.86 42.76 12.87
N LEU A 420 -19.47 41.89 13.81
CA LEU A 420 -19.18 40.48 13.54
C LEU A 420 -20.46 39.71 13.16
N TYR A 421 -21.58 39.97 13.85
CA TYR A 421 -22.88 39.39 13.47
C TYR A 421 -23.23 39.74 12.02
N LYS A 422 -23.08 41.01 11.62
CA LYS A 422 -23.41 41.46 10.25
C LYS A 422 -22.48 40.85 9.21
N ALA A 423 -21.18 40.70 9.53
CA ALA A 423 -20.21 40.06 8.65
C ALA A 423 -20.57 38.59 8.38
N LEU A 424 -21.06 37.87 9.39
CA LEU A 424 -21.40 36.44 9.29
C LEU A 424 -22.84 36.18 8.81
N CYS A 425 -23.79 37.07 9.10
CA CYS A 425 -25.21 36.89 8.78
C CYS A 425 -25.57 37.36 7.35
N GLY A 426 -24.85 38.33 6.79
CA GLY A 426 -25.19 38.97 5.51
C GLY A 426 -26.27 40.05 5.62
N ALA A 427 -26.67 40.65 4.49
CA ALA A 427 -27.46 41.90 4.44
C ALA A 427 -29.00 41.76 4.64
N GLY A 428 -29.49 40.59 5.10
CA GLY A 428 -30.92 40.27 5.22
C GLY A 428 -31.47 40.24 6.65
N GLN A 429 -32.81 40.21 6.81
CA GLN A 429 -33.47 39.95 8.10
C GLN A 429 -33.34 38.48 8.55
N VAL A 430 -33.03 37.57 7.63
CA VAL A 430 -32.71 36.16 7.85
C VAL A 430 -31.26 35.97 7.42
N CYS A 431 -30.45 35.28 8.22
CA CYS A 431 -29.04 35.09 7.92
C CYS A 431 -28.86 34.15 6.72
N SER A 432 -28.05 34.56 5.76
CA SER A 432 -27.77 33.82 4.52
C SER A 432 -26.56 32.88 4.65
N HIS A 433 -26.27 32.39 5.86
CA HIS A 433 -25.03 31.74 6.31
C HIS A 433 -24.12 31.21 5.19
N GLN A 434 -22.91 31.79 5.08
CA GLN A 434 -21.90 31.34 4.13
C GLN A 434 -21.03 30.27 4.77
N LEU A 435 -20.64 29.23 4.01
CA LEU A 435 -19.83 28.14 4.56
C LEU A 435 -18.50 28.65 5.16
N MET A 436 -17.90 29.67 4.53
CA MET A 436 -16.66 30.30 4.98
C MET A 436 -16.78 31.82 4.88
N VAL A 437 -16.35 32.52 5.92
CA VAL A 437 -16.26 33.99 5.95
C VAL A 437 -14.89 34.41 6.45
N GLU A 438 -14.18 35.24 5.70
CA GLU A 438 -12.93 35.89 6.13
C GLU A 438 -13.18 37.36 6.37
N LEU A 439 -12.80 37.87 7.55
CA LEU A 439 -12.98 39.28 7.88
C LEU A 439 -12.05 40.14 7.05
N SER A 440 -12.62 41.02 6.23
CA SER A 440 -11.85 41.94 5.38
C SER A 440 -11.15 43.07 6.15
N GLU A 441 -11.56 43.31 7.40
CA GLU A 441 -11.02 44.35 8.28
C GLU A 441 -11.13 43.94 9.75
N THR A 442 -10.44 44.68 10.64
CA THR A 442 -10.55 44.46 12.09
C THR A 442 -11.84 45.11 12.60
N LEU A 443 -12.71 44.32 13.22
CA LEU A 443 -14.02 44.74 13.70
C LEU A 443 -13.97 45.28 15.14
N THR A 444 -14.85 46.23 15.43
CA THR A 444 -15.03 46.72 16.81
C THR A 444 -15.91 45.76 17.58
N CYS A 445 -15.51 45.39 18.80
CA CYS A 445 -16.29 44.49 19.64
C CYS A 445 -17.62 45.11 20.07
N THR A 446 -18.67 44.30 20.18
CA THR A 446 -19.97 44.68 20.76
C THR A 446 -20.36 43.74 21.91
N GLY A 447 -20.77 44.30 23.05
CA GLY A 447 -21.35 43.52 24.16
C GLY A 447 -20.42 42.43 24.70
N ALA A 448 -20.88 41.17 24.64
CA ALA A 448 -20.15 40.00 25.13
C ALA A 448 -18.81 39.77 24.41
N GLU A 449 -18.67 40.25 23.16
CA GLU A 449 -17.42 40.20 22.41
C GLU A 449 -16.31 41.02 23.10
N CYS A 450 -16.66 42.13 23.76
CA CYS A 450 -15.68 42.98 24.44
C CYS A 450 -15.14 42.37 25.73
N GLN A 451 -15.87 41.43 26.33
CA GLN A 451 -15.46 40.71 27.54
C GLN A 451 -14.71 39.42 27.19
N SER A 452 -14.77 38.99 25.93
CA SER A 452 -14.11 37.79 25.46
C SER A 452 -12.71 38.10 24.94
N THR A 453 -11.70 37.43 25.49
CA THR A 453 -10.33 37.45 24.96
C THR A 453 -10.19 36.53 23.75
N THR A 454 -11.03 35.50 23.64
CA THR A 454 -11.05 34.51 22.55
C THR A 454 -12.48 34.03 22.30
N ALA A 455 -12.96 34.06 21.06
CA ALA A 455 -14.24 33.45 20.68
C ALA A 455 -13.97 32.26 19.75
N ARG A 456 -14.31 31.04 20.20
CA ARG A 456 -14.07 29.81 19.41
C ARG A 456 -15.27 29.46 18.56
N VAL A 457 -16.47 29.52 19.14
CA VAL A 457 -17.73 29.36 18.41
C VAL A 457 -18.58 30.60 18.66
N VAL A 458 -19.16 31.13 17.60
CA VAL A 458 -20.06 32.28 17.66
C VAL A 458 -21.43 31.89 17.11
N GLN A 459 -22.48 32.24 17.85
CA GLN A 459 -23.85 32.06 17.37
C GLN A 459 -24.33 33.32 16.69
N VAL A 460 -24.84 33.18 15.47
CA VAL A 460 -25.32 34.27 14.62
C VAL A 460 -26.72 33.91 14.14
N GLY A 461 -27.73 34.58 14.68
CA GLY A 461 -29.13 34.22 14.39
C GLY A 461 -29.44 32.78 14.81
N ASP A 462 -29.86 31.95 13.84
CA ASP A 462 -30.17 30.53 13.99
C ASP A 462 -28.98 29.60 13.66
N GLY A 463 -27.81 30.16 13.36
CA GLY A 463 -26.64 29.42 12.89
C GLY A 463 -25.41 29.60 13.78
N TYR A 464 -24.45 28.69 13.66
CA TYR A 464 -23.21 28.70 14.43
C TYR A 464 -22.00 28.73 13.49
N TYR A 465 -21.00 29.53 13.85
CA TYR A 465 -19.72 29.59 13.17
C TYR A 465 -18.58 29.24 14.13
N GLU A 466 -17.60 28.48 13.66
CA GLU A 466 -16.33 28.26 14.35
C GLU A 466 -15.27 29.23 13.81
N HIS A 467 -14.61 29.97 14.70
CA HIS A 467 -13.46 30.81 14.35
C HIS A 467 -12.21 29.93 14.16
N LEU A 468 -11.66 29.94 12.96
CA LEU A 468 -10.45 29.21 12.58
C LEU A 468 -9.22 30.03 13.00
N TYR A 469 -8.66 29.72 14.17
CA TYR A 469 -7.38 30.32 14.60
C TYR A 469 -6.20 29.78 13.76
N GLU A 470 -5.04 30.41 13.90
CA GLU A 470 -3.78 29.78 13.52
C GLU A 470 -3.48 28.58 14.45
N ALA A 471 -2.63 27.66 13.99
CA ALA A 471 -2.16 26.55 14.82
C ALA A 471 -1.36 27.09 16.01
N CYS A 472 -1.63 26.57 17.20
CA CYS A 472 -0.94 26.95 18.44
C CYS A 472 -0.77 25.72 19.33
N VAL A 473 0.12 25.81 20.31
CA VAL A 473 0.42 24.72 21.25
C VAL A 473 0.20 25.15 22.69
N GLY A 474 -0.19 24.22 23.54
CA GLY A 474 -0.12 24.34 24.99
C GLY A 474 1.25 23.90 25.51
N LEU A 475 1.51 24.14 26.80
CA LEU A 475 2.65 23.55 27.50
C LEU A 475 2.15 22.36 28.31
N PHE A 476 2.93 21.28 28.33
CA PHE A 476 2.51 20.06 28.98
C PHE A 476 2.41 20.26 30.51
N PHE A 477 3.50 20.54 31.22
CA PHE A 477 3.47 20.61 32.68
C PHE A 477 2.86 21.91 33.21
N SER A 478 2.09 21.77 34.30
CA SER A 478 1.50 22.89 35.05
C SER A 478 2.27 23.20 36.35
N GLU A 479 2.17 24.43 36.85
CA GLU A 479 2.78 24.84 38.13
C GLU A 479 2.30 23.93 39.28
N GLY A 480 3.23 23.36 40.03
CA GLY A 480 2.94 22.47 41.16
C GLY A 480 2.53 21.04 40.77
N GLU A 481 2.47 20.70 39.47
CA GLU A 481 2.25 19.32 39.01
C GLU A 481 3.42 18.42 39.47
N GLU A 482 3.14 17.17 39.84
CA GLU A 482 4.19 16.24 40.25
C GLU A 482 4.86 15.59 39.03
N VAL A 483 6.16 15.81 38.90
CA VAL A 483 7.04 15.26 37.87
C VAL A 483 7.81 14.08 38.44
N LEU A 484 7.78 12.96 37.72
CA LEU A 484 8.56 11.77 38.00
C LEU A 484 9.87 11.83 37.20
N LEU A 485 11.01 11.81 37.89
CA LEU A 485 12.35 11.87 37.30
C LEU A 485 13.02 10.49 37.36
N TYR A 486 13.48 9.98 36.21
CA TYR A 486 14.11 8.66 36.09
C TYR A 486 15.62 8.75 35.85
N PRO A 487 16.43 7.79 36.33
CA PRO A 487 17.89 7.83 36.23
C PRO A 487 18.44 7.85 34.80
N ASP A 488 17.66 7.39 33.82
CA ASP A 488 18.01 7.44 32.39
C ASP A 488 17.74 8.80 31.73
N GLY A 489 17.28 9.79 32.50
CA GLY A 489 16.99 11.14 32.01
C GLY A 489 15.60 11.32 31.41
N THR A 490 14.74 10.30 31.45
CA THR A 490 13.33 10.45 31.07
C THR A 490 12.50 11.04 32.20
N ILE A 491 11.34 11.59 31.86
CA ILE A 491 10.39 12.16 32.81
C ILE A 491 8.97 11.65 32.55
N ALA A 492 8.12 11.68 33.58
CA ALA A 492 6.69 11.42 33.46
C ALA A 492 5.85 12.35 34.35
N SER A 493 4.56 12.44 34.07
CA SER A 493 3.58 13.05 34.99
C SER A 493 2.93 11.97 35.86
N ASN A 494 2.71 12.24 37.14
CA ASN A 494 2.06 11.29 38.07
C ASN A 494 0.53 11.18 37.89
N LEU A 495 -0.05 11.83 36.87
CA LEU A 495 -1.51 11.92 36.70
C LEU A 495 -2.17 10.62 36.21
N THR A 496 -1.42 9.64 35.69
CA THR A 496 -1.97 8.35 35.26
C THR A 496 -1.03 7.19 35.63
N THR A 497 -1.47 6.29 36.51
CA THR A 497 -0.78 4.98 36.71
C THR A 497 -1.06 3.99 35.57
N LYS A 498 -1.76 4.43 34.51
CA LYS A 498 -2.33 3.57 33.49
C LYS A 498 -1.46 3.42 32.25
N SER A 499 -0.62 4.39 31.89
CA SER A 499 0.10 4.38 30.60
C SER A 499 1.61 4.24 30.78
N ARG A 500 2.23 3.36 29.99
CA ARG A 500 3.70 3.30 29.81
C ARG A 500 4.22 4.36 28.83
N GLN A 501 3.33 5.09 28.16
CA GLN A 501 3.66 6.14 27.17
C GLN A 501 3.76 7.54 27.78
N ASN A 502 3.46 7.70 29.08
CA ASN A 502 3.58 8.95 29.82
C ASN A 502 5.04 9.29 30.19
N ARG A 503 5.97 8.34 30.00
CA ARG A 503 7.41 8.49 30.15
C ARG A 503 8.02 8.87 28.82
N PHE A 504 8.71 10.01 28.77
CA PHE A 504 9.35 10.51 27.54
C PHE A 504 10.68 11.20 27.86
N VAL A 505 11.56 11.27 26.86
CA VAL A 505 12.86 11.95 26.96
C VAL A 505 12.64 13.45 27.16
N ALA A 506 13.31 14.03 28.16
CA ALA A 506 13.27 15.46 28.43
C ALA A 506 14.47 16.19 27.82
N ARG A 507 14.27 17.43 27.37
CA ARG A 507 15.36 18.32 26.96
C ARG A 507 15.92 19.08 28.16
N TRP A 508 16.90 18.49 28.84
CA TRP A 508 17.53 19.04 30.04
C TRP A 508 18.39 20.30 29.78
N VAL A 509 18.48 21.15 30.80
CA VAL A 509 19.27 22.39 30.80
C VAL A 509 20.07 22.46 32.12
N PRO A 510 21.42 22.36 32.13
CA PRO A 510 22.34 22.08 31.02
C PRO A 510 22.68 20.60 30.78
N THR A 511 22.43 19.70 31.74
CA THR A 511 22.81 18.28 31.67
C THR A 511 21.77 17.36 32.29
N ILE A 512 21.78 16.07 31.89
CA ILE A 512 20.92 15.00 32.43
C ILE A 512 21.14 14.86 33.95
N PRO A 513 20.09 14.64 34.75
CA PRO A 513 20.20 14.43 36.20
C PRO A 513 21.02 13.18 36.55
N ASP A 514 21.95 13.32 37.49
CA ASP A 514 22.47 12.16 38.24
C ASP A 514 21.52 11.87 39.40
N LEU A 515 20.74 10.79 39.29
CA LEU A 515 19.76 10.36 40.30
C LEU A 515 20.26 9.19 41.15
N SER A 516 21.56 9.12 41.44
CA SER A 516 22.09 8.19 42.45
C SER A 516 21.44 8.34 43.84
N SER A 517 20.83 9.49 44.14
CA SER A 517 19.92 9.72 45.27
C SER A 517 18.89 10.81 44.93
N CYS A 518 17.67 10.73 45.47
CA CYS A 518 16.65 11.72 45.14
C CYS A 518 16.99 13.13 45.65
N PRO A 519 16.73 14.18 44.84
CA PRO A 519 17.06 15.54 45.22
C PRO A 519 16.26 16.04 46.43
N ALA A 520 16.81 17.05 47.11
CA ALA A 520 16.13 17.69 48.23
C ALA A 520 14.79 18.30 47.80
N GLY A 521 13.70 17.95 48.50
CA GLY A 521 12.34 18.37 48.17
C GLY A 521 11.57 17.39 47.28
N CYS A 522 12.19 16.29 46.85
CA CYS A 522 11.53 15.20 46.15
C CYS A 522 11.27 14.00 47.07
N THR A 523 10.27 13.20 46.74
CA THR A 523 9.96 11.93 47.42
C THR A 523 10.61 10.77 46.67
N ALA A 524 11.29 9.89 47.39
CA ALA A 524 11.96 8.72 46.80
C ALA A 524 10.98 7.55 46.59
N GLY A 525 10.90 7.05 45.36
CA GLY A 525 10.25 5.79 44.98
C GLY A 525 11.25 4.63 44.85
N SER A 526 10.81 3.48 44.33
CA SER A 526 11.67 2.30 44.13
C SER A 526 12.76 2.52 43.07
N GLU A 527 12.47 3.26 42.00
CA GLU A 527 13.39 3.55 40.88
C GLU A 527 13.21 4.96 40.28
N VAL A 528 12.56 5.88 41.01
CA VAL A 528 12.13 7.19 40.50
C VAL A 528 12.10 8.24 41.61
N CYS A 529 12.31 9.51 41.27
CA CYS A 529 12.17 10.65 42.18
C CYS A 529 10.96 11.51 41.80
N ALA A 530 9.99 11.63 42.71
CA ALA A 530 8.81 12.45 42.51
C ALA A 530 9.02 13.87 43.06
N CYS A 531 8.90 14.88 42.21
CA CYS A 531 9.24 16.27 42.50
C CYS A 531 8.12 17.21 42.04
N ALA A 532 7.82 18.28 42.77
CA ALA A 532 6.89 19.31 42.30
C ALA A 532 7.52 20.16 41.18
N ALA A 533 6.77 20.42 40.11
CA ALA A 533 7.14 21.32 39.02
C ALA A 533 7.07 22.78 39.44
N SER A 534 8.08 23.57 39.06
CA SER A 534 8.02 25.02 39.05
C SER A 534 8.35 25.56 37.66
N LEU A 535 7.50 26.40 37.10
CA LEU A 535 7.59 26.89 35.73
C LEU A 535 8.32 28.24 35.67
N ALA A 536 9.19 28.39 34.67
CA ALA A 536 9.88 29.65 34.42
C ALA A 536 10.09 29.85 32.90
N VAL A 537 10.49 31.07 32.53
CA VAL A 537 11.03 31.36 31.19
C VAL A 537 12.52 31.67 31.33
N GLN A 538 13.36 30.88 30.69
CA GLN A 538 14.82 31.04 30.70
C GLN A 538 15.33 31.12 29.27
N ASP A 539 16.06 32.20 28.94
CA ASP A 539 16.59 32.46 27.59
C ASP A 539 15.53 32.37 26.47
N GLY A 540 14.28 32.74 26.78
CA GLY A 540 13.15 32.68 25.86
C GLY A 540 12.48 31.30 25.74
N MET A 541 12.94 30.29 26.49
CA MET A 541 12.36 28.95 26.53
C MET A 541 11.51 28.77 27.79
N HIS A 542 10.32 28.19 27.66
CA HIS A 542 9.52 27.76 28.80
C HIS A 542 10.14 26.50 29.40
N VAL A 543 10.51 26.55 30.68
CA VAL A 543 11.22 25.49 31.37
C VAL A 543 10.48 25.07 32.64
N VAL A 544 10.67 23.81 33.02
CA VAL A 544 10.24 23.24 34.29
C VAL A 544 11.48 23.03 35.15
N THR A 545 11.40 23.45 36.42
CA THR A 545 12.38 23.13 37.45
C THR A 545 11.77 22.14 38.43
N ALA A 546 12.40 20.98 38.61
CA ALA A 546 11.95 19.91 39.49
C ALA A 546 13.16 19.30 40.21
N GLY A 547 13.14 19.28 41.55
CA GLY A 547 14.26 18.74 42.33
C GLY A 547 15.60 19.45 42.13
N GLY A 548 15.59 20.72 41.73
CA GLY A 548 16.81 21.49 41.42
C GLY A 548 17.39 21.23 40.01
N PHE A 549 16.74 20.41 39.19
CA PHE A 549 17.06 20.23 37.78
C PHE A 549 16.08 20.99 36.90
N THR A 550 16.52 21.40 35.71
CA THR A 550 15.72 22.19 34.77
C THR A 550 15.66 21.52 33.41
N PHE A 551 14.49 21.52 32.77
CA PHE A 551 14.27 20.98 31.42
C PHE A 551 13.21 21.80 30.66
N GLN A 552 13.19 21.73 29.33
CA GLN A 552 12.17 22.38 28.50
C GLN A 552 10.77 21.84 28.85
N ASN A 553 9.80 22.72 29.11
CA ASN A 553 8.40 22.31 29.18
C ASN A 553 7.92 22.02 27.75
N PRO A 554 7.58 20.76 27.42
CA PRO A 554 7.35 20.40 26.03
C PRO A 554 6.03 20.98 25.51
N PRO A 555 6.00 21.45 24.25
CA PRO A 555 4.77 21.86 23.60
C PRO A 555 3.87 20.65 23.32
N VAL A 556 2.56 20.86 23.39
CA VAL A 556 1.55 19.87 23.01
C VAL A 556 0.42 20.53 22.23
N PHE A 557 0.01 19.92 21.12
CA PHE A 557 -1.20 20.36 20.40
C PHE A 557 -2.46 19.93 21.14
N MET A 558 -2.48 18.68 21.60
CA MET A 558 -3.63 18.09 22.26
C MET A 558 -3.76 18.57 23.70
N ASP A 559 -4.88 19.21 24.02
CA ASP A 559 -5.28 19.49 25.40
C ASP A 559 -5.70 18.18 26.09
N ARG A 560 -5.13 17.93 27.29
CA ARG A 560 -5.35 16.68 28.03
C ARG A 560 -6.77 16.55 28.59
N GLU A 561 -7.41 17.67 28.93
CA GLU A 561 -8.75 17.69 29.53
C GLU A 561 -9.84 17.85 28.46
N HIS A 562 -9.55 18.62 27.42
CA HIS A 562 -10.51 19.00 26.39
C HIS A 562 -9.94 18.77 24.97
N PRO A 563 -9.67 17.51 24.57
CA PRO A 563 -9.09 17.22 23.26
C PRO A 563 -10.04 17.66 22.14
N ARG A 564 -9.51 18.33 21.10
CA ARG A 564 -10.29 18.87 19.98
C ARG A 564 -9.83 18.30 18.64
N LYS A 565 -10.78 18.13 17.71
CA LYS A 565 -10.52 17.59 16.37
C LYS A 565 -9.54 18.45 15.57
N ARG A 566 -9.65 19.77 15.73
CA ARG A 566 -8.79 20.74 15.05
C ARG A 566 -7.35 20.68 15.53
N ASP A 567 -7.12 20.54 16.84
CA ASP A 567 -5.77 20.40 17.40
C ASP A 567 -5.11 19.11 16.91
N ALA A 568 -5.89 18.01 16.85
CA ALA A 568 -5.44 16.75 16.29
C ALA A 568 -5.01 16.90 14.82
N ALA A 569 -5.77 17.64 14.01
CA ALA A 569 -5.41 17.91 12.63
C ALA A 569 -4.09 18.70 12.56
N PHE A 570 -3.91 19.75 13.36
CA PHE A 570 -2.65 20.50 13.37
C PHE A 570 -1.45 19.67 13.82
N GLU A 571 -1.62 18.75 14.75
CA GLU A 571 -0.54 17.83 15.16
C GLU A 571 -0.10 16.93 14.01
N VAL A 572 -1.07 16.38 13.25
CA VAL A 572 -0.79 15.62 12.02
C VAL A 572 -0.08 16.50 11.00
N GLU A 573 -0.59 17.71 10.72
CA GLU A 573 0.04 18.64 9.77
C GLU A 573 1.45 19.05 10.19
N ALA A 574 1.70 19.24 11.49
CA ALA A 574 3.03 19.54 12.01
C ALA A 574 4.00 18.39 11.77
N LEU A 575 3.57 17.13 11.95
CA LEU A 575 4.36 15.96 11.59
C LEU A 575 4.62 15.88 10.08
N LEU A 576 3.58 16.01 9.25
CA LEU A 576 3.75 15.94 7.79
C LEU A 576 4.69 17.03 7.28
N HIS A 577 4.56 18.25 7.82
CA HIS A 577 5.48 19.34 7.54
C HIS A 577 6.90 19.03 8.00
N HIS A 578 7.07 18.48 9.20
CA HIS A 578 8.38 18.05 9.73
C HIS A 578 9.03 17.00 8.83
N LEU A 579 8.27 15.99 8.38
CA LEU A 579 8.75 14.95 7.48
C LEU A 579 9.18 15.55 6.14
N VAL A 580 8.34 16.34 5.47
CA VAL A 580 8.67 16.95 4.16
C VAL A 580 9.93 17.83 4.22
N HIS A 581 10.13 18.56 5.32
CA HIS A 581 11.28 19.44 5.50
C HIS A 581 12.47 18.75 6.18
N TYR A 582 12.38 17.45 6.44
CA TYR A 582 13.51 16.71 6.98
C TYR A 582 14.65 16.69 5.94
N PRO A 583 15.92 16.92 6.34
CA PRO A 583 17.03 17.12 5.41
C PRO A 583 17.24 16.02 4.35
N ASN A 584 16.86 14.77 4.65
CA ASN A 584 16.94 13.66 3.69
C ASN A 584 15.92 13.73 2.55
N VAL A 585 14.73 14.32 2.75
CA VAL A 585 13.60 14.13 1.82
C VAL A 585 13.91 14.59 0.40
N PRO A 586 14.50 15.77 0.16
CA PRO A 586 14.83 16.20 -1.20
C PRO A 586 15.72 15.19 -1.93
N ILE A 587 16.70 14.62 -1.22
CA ILE A 587 17.67 13.68 -1.77
C ILE A 587 17.01 12.33 -2.04
N PHE A 588 16.29 11.81 -1.06
CA PHE A 588 15.58 10.54 -1.15
C PHE A 588 14.55 10.54 -2.28
N VAL A 589 13.65 11.54 -2.31
CA VAL A 589 12.59 11.66 -3.32
C VAL A 589 13.19 11.86 -4.71
N SER A 590 14.22 12.71 -4.84
CA SER A 590 14.91 12.92 -6.12
C SER A 590 15.51 11.63 -6.67
N TYR A 591 16.22 10.87 -5.82
CA TYR A 591 16.81 9.60 -6.23
C TYR A 591 15.75 8.61 -6.73
N ARG A 592 14.63 8.46 -5.99
CA ARG A 592 13.53 7.56 -6.38
C ARG A 592 12.87 7.98 -7.70
N ILE A 593 12.62 9.27 -7.91
CA ILE A 593 12.00 9.74 -9.17
C ILE A 593 12.96 9.52 -10.35
N ILE A 594 14.27 9.76 -10.19
CA ILE A 594 15.25 9.47 -11.24
C ILE A 594 15.25 7.99 -11.62
N GLN A 595 15.26 7.09 -10.62
CA GLN A 595 15.20 5.64 -10.86
C GLN A 595 13.96 5.25 -11.66
N ARG A 596 12.80 5.87 -11.37
CA ARG A 596 11.56 5.56 -12.09
C ARG A 596 11.52 6.06 -13.53
N PHE A 597 12.36 7.01 -13.94
CA PHE A 597 12.28 7.63 -15.27
C PHE A 597 13.47 7.35 -16.19
N VAL A 598 14.71 7.36 -15.68
CA VAL A 598 15.90 7.54 -16.53
C VAL A 598 16.97 6.48 -16.29
N THR A 599 17.45 6.34 -15.05
CA THR A 599 18.62 5.51 -14.74
C THR A 599 18.53 4.95 -13.34
N SER A 600 18.90 3.68 -13.17
CA SER A 600 18.90 3.04 -11.85
C SER A 600 20.07 3.52 -10.96
N ASN A 601 21.12 4.09 -11.56
CA ASN A 601 22.34 4.55 -10.88
C ASN A 601 22.70 5.99 -11.31
N PRO A 602 21.96 7.02 -10.85
CA PRO A 602 22.27 8.40 -11.19
C PRO A 602 23.58 8.88 -10.57
N THR A 603 24.27 9.81 -11.25
CA THR A 603 25.45 10.45 -10.67
C THR A 603 25.10 11.34 -9.47
N PRO A 604 26.03 11.56 -8.53
CA PRO A 604 25.80 12.44 -7.38
C PRO A 604 25.43 13.87 -7.79
N GLU A 605 26.01 14.40 -8.86
CA GLU A 605 25.68 15.72 -9.40
C GLU A 605 24.24 15.80 -9.91
N TYR A 606 23.75 14.71 -10.50
CA TYR A 606 22.37 14.62 -10.98
C TYR A 606 21.37 14.61 -9.83
N VAL A 607 21.62 13.80 -8.79
CA VAL A 607 20.80 13.77 -7.57
C VAL A 607 20.76 15.15 -6.91
N LEU A 608 21.90 15.83 -6.80
CA LEU A 608 21.99 17.18 -6.23
C LEU A 608 21.20 18.21 -7.06
N ALA A 609 21.27 18.15 -8.39
CA ALA A 609 20.55 19.08 -9.26
C ALA A 609 19.02 18.93 -9.13
N VAL A 610 18.53 17.70 -9.08
CA VAL A 610 17.10 17.41 -8.90
C VAL A 610 16.65 17.78 -7.47
N SER A 611 17.47 17.50 -6.47
CA SER A 611 17.20 17.89 -5.07
C SER A 611 17.09 19.40 -4.90
N ASN A 612 17.97 20.16 -5.55
CA ASN A 612 17.89 21.62 -5.54
C ASN A 612 16.60 22.11 -6.22
N ALA A 613 16.22 21.53 -7.35
CA ALA A 613 14.97 21.89 -8.04
C ALA A 613 13.74 21.60 -7.18
N PHE A 614 13.73 20.47 -6.46
CA PHE A 614 12.70 20.14 -5.47
C PHE A 614 12.60 21.18 -4.35
N GLN A 615 13.73 21.65 -3.83
CA GLN A 615 13.77 22.60 -2.72
C GLN A 615 13.41 24.03 -3.12
N THR A 616 13.83 24.47 -4.31
CA THR A 616 13.68 25.86 -4.75
C THR A 616 12.43 26.10 -5.60
N GLY A 617 11.92 25.05 -6.26
CA GLY A 617 10.91 25.21 -7.31
C GLY A 617 11.45 25.89 -8.57
N GLU A 618 12.76 25.85 -8.78
CA GLU A 618 13.44 26.46 -9.93
C GLU A 618 14.39 25.49 -10.63
N TYR A 619 14.40 25.50 -11.96
CA TYR A 619 15.38 24.76 -12.75
C TYR A 619 15.68 25.46 -14.08
N ASN A 620 16.95 25.50 -14.49
CA ASN A 620 17.40 26.11 -15.75
C ASN A 620 16.89 27.55 -16.01
N GLY A 621 16.76 28.37 -14.96
CA GLY A 621 16.30 29.75 -15.06
C GLY A 621 14.79 29.92 -15.19
N TYR A 622 14.02 28.84 -15.07
CA TYR A 622 12.56 28.87 -14.94
C TYR A 622 12.16 28.70 -13.48
N THR A 623 11.32 29.59 -12.98
CA THR A 623 10.61 29.43 -11.71
C THR A 623 9.26 28.77 -12.00
N TYR A 624 9.03 27.61 -11.40
CA TYR A 624 7.78 26.86 -11.50
C TYR A 624 6.80 27.41 -10.46
N SER A 625 6.59 26.73 -9.32
CA SER A 625 5.86 27.32 -8.19
C SER A 625 6.74 28.22 -7.32
N GLY A 626 8.07 28.02 -7.34
CA GLY A 626 9.02 28.72 -6.46
C GLY A 626 8.90 28.34 -4.99
N LYS A 627 8.26 27.20 -4.69
CA LYS A 627 8.04 26.68 -3.34
C LYS A 627 8.83 25.38 -3.12
N TYR A 628 9.07 25.06 -1.86
CA TYR A 628 9.69 23.79 -1.47
C TYR A 628 8.75 22.61 -1.78
N GLY A 629 9.32 21.50 -2.24
CA GLY A 629 8.59 20.29 -2.63
C GLY A 629 7.94 20.36 -4.02
N ASP A 630 8.48 21.17 -4.94
CA ASP A 630 7.90 21.40 -6.26
C ASP A 630 8.19 20.24 -7.23
N LEU A 631 7.16 19.48 -7.61
CA LEU A 631 7.32 18.33 -8.49
C LEU A 631 7.45 18.71 -9.97
N ALA A 632 6.99 19.89 -10.39
CA ALA A 632 7.15 20.36 -11.76
C ALA A 632 8.63 20.72 -12.04
N ALA A 633 9.27 21.45 -11.12
CA ALA A 633 10.69 21.72 -11.18
C ALA A 633 11.51 20.44 -11.08
N THR A 634 11.11 19.52 -10.19
CA THR A 634 11.75 18.21 -10.00
C THR A 634 11.76 17.40 -11.29
N ILE A 635 10.60 17.16 -11.92
CA ILE A 635 10.52 16.33 -13.13
C ILE A 635 11.21 16.99 -14.33
N ALA A 636 11.20 18.32 -14.41
CA ALA A 636 11.96 19.04 -15.40
C ALA A 636 13.47 18.84 -15.22
N ALA A 637 13.97 18.89 -13.98
CA ALA A 637 15.36 18.59 -13.67
C ALA A 637 15.71 17.14 -14.04
N VAL A 638 14.85 16.18 -13.70
CA VAL A 638 15.01 14.77 -14.08
C VAL A 638 15.16 14.63 -15.60
N LEU A 639 14.22 15.11 -16.39
CA LEU A 639 14.21 14.82 -17.84
C LEU A 639 15.22 15.65 -18.65
N LEU A 640 15.59 16.84 -18.17
CA LEU A 640 16.42 17.78 -18.93
C LEU A 640 17.89 17.82 -18.50
N PHE A 641 18.25 17.14 -17.42
CA PHE A 641 19.66 17.02 -17.02
C PHE A 641 20.48 16.31 -18.10
N SER A 642 21.77 16.65 -18.21
CA SER A 642 22.64 16.19 -19.30
C SER A 642 22.82 14.67 -19.33
N GLU A 643 22.91 14.03 -18.15
CA GLU A 643 23.04 12.57 -18.02
C GLU A 643 21.82 11.83 -18.60
N ALA A 644 20.60 12.33 -18.37
CA ALA A 644 19.38 11.75 -18.94
C ALA A 644 19.35 11.76 -20.47
N ARG A 645 20.15 12.66 -21.07
CA ARG A 645 20.21 12.89 -22.52
C ARG A 645 21.49 12.34 -23.16
N SER A 646 22.40 11.78 -22.36
CA SER A 646 23.72 11.30 -22.80
C SER A 646 23.91 9.82 -22.45
N GLN A 647 23.82 8.94 -23.45
CA GLN A 647 23.98 7.49 -23.30
C GLN A 647 25.42 7.03 -23.62
N THR A 648 26.44 7.77 -23.16
CA THR A 648 27.85 7.43 -23.44
C THR A 648 28.53 6.60 -22.36
N SER A 649 27.94 6.53 -21.16
CA SER A 649 28.47 5.75 -20.04
C SER A 649 28.12 4.26 -20.14
N THR A 650 29.02 3.41 -19.65
CA THR A 650 28.81 1.97 -19.51
C THR A 650 27.78 1.62 -18.41
N SER A 651 27.47 2.54 -17.50
CA SER A 651 26.59 2.31 -16.34
C SER A 651 25.33 3.19 -16.28
N ASN A 652 25.12 4.07 -17.27
CA ASN A 652 23.88 4.86 -17.36
C ASN A 652 22.76 4.04 -18.02
N GLY A 653 21.53 4.19 -17.53
CA GLY A 653 20.32 3.56 -18.03
C GLY A 653 19.65 2.70 -16.98
N ALA A 654 18.67 1.93 -17.42
CA ALA A 654 17.91 0.96 -16.63
C ALA A 654 17.31 -0.09 -17.58
N LEU A 655 16.83 -1.20 -17.04
CA LEU A 655 15.89 -2.06 -17.76
C LEU A 655 14.52 -1.37 -17.75
N ARG A 656 13.81 -1.36 -18.89
CA ARG A 656 12.48 -0.77 -18.98
C ARG A 656 11.43 -1.71 -18.38
N GLU A 657 10.57 -1.14 -17.55
CA GLU A 657 9.43 -1.83 -16.96
C GLU A 657 8.56 -2.52 -18.03
N PRO A 658 8.16 -3.79 -17.82
CA PRO A 658 7.46 -4.57 -18.83
C PRO A 658 6.08 -4.00 -19.20
N TYR A 659 5.32 -3.49 -18.23
CA TYR A 659 4.00 -2.92 -18.52
C TYR A 659 4.10 -1.67 -19.41
N LEU A 660 5.07 -0.80 -19.12
CA LEU A 660 5.30 0.40 -19.93
C LEU A 660 5.78 0.07 -21.35
N LYS A 661 6.47 -1.05 -21.55
CA LYS A 661 6.83 -1.51 -22.90
C LYS A 661 5.60 -1.92 -23.72
N ILE A 662 4.60 -2.55 -23.08
CA ILE A 662 3.32 -2.91 -23.71
C ILE A 662 2.58 -1.64 -24.13
N ILE A 663 2.35 -0.71 -23.19
CA ILE A 663 1.67 0.57 -23.48
C ILE A 663 2.41 1.37 -24.56
N HIS A 664 3.75 1.43 -24.48
CA HIS A 664 4.57 2.08 -25.50
C HIS A 664 4.36 1.47 -26.88
N PHE A 665 4.39 0.13 -27.00
CA PHE A 665 4.18 -0.54 -28.27
C PHE A 665 2.79 -0.28 -28.83
N MET A 666 1.74 -0.49 -28.01
CA MET A 666 0.36 -0.26 -28.42
C MET A 666 0.16 1.17 -28.94
N ARG A 667 0.67 2.17 -28.21
CA ARG A 667 0.53 3.58 -28.60
C ARG A 667 1.30 3.89 -29.88
N SER A 668 2.55 3.44 -29.96
CA SER A 668 3.41 3.69 -31.13
C SER A 668 2.85 3.05 -32.40
N MET A 669 2.19 1.89 -32.28
CA MET A 669 1.60 1.15 -33.40
C MET A 669 0.11 1.47 -33.64
N GLU A 670 -0.42 2.51 -32.99
CA GLU A 670 -1.81 2.95 -33.13
C GLU A 670 -2.79 1.77 -32.97
N TYR A 671 -2.64 1.02 -31.88
CA TYR A 671 -3.55 -0.09 -31.58
C TYR A 671 -5.01 0.40 -31.51
N GLN A 672 -5.92 -0.32 -32.15
CA GLN A 672 -7.35 -0.10 -32.08
C GLN A 672 -8.03 -1.39 -31.64
N GLU A 673 -8.82 -1.28 -30.58
CA GLU A 673 -9.68 -2.35 -30.12
C GLU A 673 -10.92 -2.50 -31.02
N GLU A 674 -11.50 -3.70 -31.13
CA GLU A 674 -12.67 -3.88 -32.00
C GLU A 674 -13.96 -3.38 -31.33
N LYS A 675 -14.73 -2.53 -32.05
CA LYS A 675 -16.14 -2.17 -31.76
C LYS A 675 -16.45 -1.78 -30.30
N ASP A 676 -16.17 -0.54 -29.92
CA ASP A 676 -16.66 0.05 -28.66
C ASP A 676 -16.33 -0.76 -27.38
N ARG A 677 -15.35 -1.67 -27.46
CA ARG A 677 -14.89 -2.52 -26.34
C ARG A 677 -13.81 -1.80 -25.54
N PRO A 678 -13.79 -1.95 -24.20
CA PRO A 678 -12.69 -1.45 -23.37
C PRO A 678 -11.41 -2.23 -23.65
N ILE A 679 -10.26 -1.57 -23.46
CA ILE A 679 -8.95 -2.24 -23.51
C ILE A 679 -8.78 -3.05 -22.23
N VAL A 680 -8.85 -4.37 -22.35
CA VAL A 680 -8.69 -5.30 -21.23
C VAL A 680 -7.43 -6.14 -21.43
N LEU A 681 -6.49 -5.99 -20.51
CA LEU A 681 -5.37 -6.91 -20.34
C LEU A 681 -5.74 -7.93 -19.27
N GLY A 682 -5.44 -9.20 -19.51
CA GLY A 682 -5.53 -10.24 -18.48
C GLY A 682 -4.63 -9.90 -17.28
N ASN A 683 -4.77 -10.62 -16.16
CA ASN A 683 -3.97 -10.33 -14.97
C ASN A 683 -2.47 -10.63 -15.23
N LEU A 684 -1.70 -9.58 -15.50
CA LEU A 684 -0.30 -9.72 -15.92
C LEU A 684 0.68 -9.90 -14.76
N ILE A 685 0.22 -9.89 -13.50
CA ILE A 685 1.13 -10.07 -12.34
C ILE A 685 1.85 -11.43 -12.41
N ASN A 686 1.15 -12.47 -12.89
CA ASN A 686 1.69 -13.82 -13.02
C ASN A 686 2.40 -14.05 -14.37
N THR A 687 2.29 -13.12 -15.32
CA THR A 687 2.87 -13.22 -16.66
C THR A 687 4.18 -12.47 -16.76
N ILE A 688 4.20 -11.20 -16.32
CA ILE A 688 5.36 -10.30 -16.45
C ILE A 688 5.82 -9.72 -15.12
N GLY A 689 5.20 -10.11 -14.00
CA GLY A 689 5.55 -9.62 -12.66
C GLY A 689 5.10 -8.18 -12.36
N GLN A 690 4.25 -7.58 -13.20
CA GLN A 690 3.79 -6.20 -13.05
C GLN A 690 2.39 -6.00 -13.62
N TYR A 691 1.47 -5.47 -12.79
CA TYR A 691 0.11 -5.13 -13.19
C TYR A 691 -0.44 -4.01 -12.30
N PRO A 692 -1.21 -3.02 -12.82
CA PRO A 692 -1.74 -1.92 -12.00
C PRO A 692 -2.54 -2.43 -10.80
N TYR A 693 -2.33 -1.80 -9.64
CA TYR A 693 -2.96 -2.17 -8.36
C TYR A 693 -2.70 -3.61 -7.88
N ALA A 694 -1.73 -4.33 -8.46
CA ALA A 694 -1.35 -5.68 -8.06
C ALA A 694 0.05 -5.73 -7.43
N SER A 695 0.44 -4.66 -6.74
CA SER A 695 1.72 -4.58 -6.05
C SER A 695 1.80 -5.68 -4.98
N PRO A 696 2.80 -6.59 -5.03
CA PRO A 696 2.85 -7.75 -4.15
C PRO A 696 3.23 -7.42 -2.71
N THR A 697 3.83 -6.24 -2.48
CA THR A 697 4.30 -5.77 -1.17
C THR A 697 4.28 -4.23 -1.11
N VAL A 698 4.50 -3.66 0.07
CA VAL A 698 4.73 -2.22 0.27
C VAL A 698 5.96 -1.67 -0.49
N PHE A 699 6.92 -2.53 -0.86
CA PHE A 699 8.06 -2.18 -1.72
C PHE A 699 7.70 -2.18 -3.21
N ASN A 700 6.42 -2.36 -3.54
CA ASN A 700 5.92 -2.52 -4.89
C ASN A 700 6.41 -3.80 -5.58
N PHE A 701 6.54 -3.78 -6.91
CA PHE A 701 6.96 -4.91 -7.75
C PHE A 701 8.41 -5.32 -7.52
N TYR A 702 9.29 -4.39 -7.16
CA TYR A 702 10.72 -4.64 -6.99
C TYR A 702 11.37 -3.67 -6.01
N MET A 703 12.40 -4.14 -5.31
CA MET A 703 13.19 -3.37 -4.37
C MET A 703 14.09 -2.38 -5.11
N PRO A 704 14.10 -1.09 -4.73
CA PRO A 704 14.94 -0.08 -5.39
C PRO A 704 16.46 -0.30 -5.28
N GLU A 705 16.89 -1.18 -4.37
CA GLU A 705 18.29 -1.56 -4.16
C GLU A 705 18.61 -2.97 -4.70
N PHE A 706 17.68 -3.60 -5.43
CA PHE A 706 17.91 -4.94 -5.97
C PHE A 706 19.08 -4.94 -6.96
N ARG A 707 19.94 -5.96 -6.83
CA ARG A 707 21.09 -6.18 -7.69
C ARG A 707 21.04 -7.60 -8.27
N PRO A 708 21.01 -7.75 -9.60
CA PRO A 708 21.22 -9.02 -10.28
C PRO A 708 22.50 -9.72 -9.87
N ASP A 709 22.50 -11.04 -9.96
CA ASP A 709 23.73 -11.79 -9.73
C ASP A 709 24.78 -11.57 -10.84
N GLY A 710 26.05 -11.42 -10.43
CA GLY A 710 27.16 -11.09 -11.32
C GLY A 710 27.13 -9.67 -11.88
N PHE A 711 26.21 -8.82 -11.42
CA PHE A 711 26.19 -7.40 -11.78
C PHE A 711 27.36 -6.65 -11.11
N PRO A 712 27.90 -5.58 -11.74
CA PRO A 712 29.05 -4.85 -11.19
C PRO A 712 28.83 -4.32 -9.77
N GLU A 713 29.89 -4.34 -8.98
CA GLU A 713 29.89 -3.85 -7.60
C GLU A 713 29.53 -2.36 -7.53
N GLY A 714 28.79 -1.97 -6.49
CA GLY A 714 28.32 -0.59 -6.29
C GLY A 714 27.13 -0.16 -7.16
N LEU A 715 26.68 -0.97 -8.11
CA LEU A 715 25.52 -0.66 -8.97
C LEU A 715 24.28 -1.49 -8.59
N VAL A 716 23.11 -0.89 -8.75
CA VAL A 716 21.80 -1.55 -8.61
C VAL A 716 21.09 -1.70 -9.96
N ALA A 717 20.18 -2.65 -10.10
CA ALA A 717 19.34 -2.78 -11.30
C ALA A 717 17.94 -3.30 -10.91
N PRO A 718 17.11 -2.44 -10.28
CA PRO A 718 15.88 -2.84 -9.58
C PRO A 718 14.90 -3.66 -10.42
N GLU A 719 14.68 -3.24 -11.66
CA GLU A 719 13.67 -3.79 -12.56
C GLU A 719 13.99 -5.24 -12.96
N PHE A 720 15.25 -5.66 -12.83
CA PHE A 720 15.65 -7.04 -13.06
C PHE A 720 15.15 -8.03 -12.00
N GLN A 721 14.59 -7.57 -10.87
CA GLN A 721 13.98 -8.46 -9.87
C GLN A 721 12.76 -9.20 -10.44
N ILE A 722 12.00 -8.52 -11.29
CA ILE A 722 10.83 -9.07 -11.98
C ILE A 722 11.14 -9.56 -13.41
N TYR A 723 12.36 -9.36 -13.90
CA TYR A 723 12.85 -9.93 -15.17
C TYR A 723 13.52 -11.29 -14.93
N THR A 724 12.70 -12.26 -14.54
CA THR A 724 13.07 -13.67 -14.37
C THR A 724 13.00 -14.39 -15.72
N ALA A 725 13.62 -15.56 -15.83
CA ALA A 725 13.52 -16.40 -17.04
C ALA A 725 12.07 -16.64 -17.50
N PRO A 726 11.13 -17.10 -16.64
CA PRO A 726 9.74 -17.28 -17.06
C PRO A 726 9.07 -15.97 -17.50
N ASN A 727 9.29 -14.86 -16.78
CA ASN A 727 8.68 -13.57 -17.12
C ASN A 727 9.24 -13.00 -18.44
N ALA A 728 10.53 -13.24 -18.74
CA ALA A 728 11.16 -12.80 -19.98
C ALA A 728 10.56 -13.54 -21.19
N LEU A 729 10.36 -14.85 -21.09
CA LEU A 729 9.74 -15.66 -22.15
C LEU A 729 8.25 -15.34 -22.30
N ALA A 730 7.52 -15.24 -21.19
CA ALA A 730 6.11 -14.87 -21.21
C ALA A 730 5.88 -13.46 -21.78
N PHE A 731 6.77 -12.51 -21.48
CA PHE A 731 6.75 -11.19 -22.13
C PHE A 731 6.99 -11.31 -23.65
N ALA A 732 7.96 -12.13 -24.08
CA ALA A 732 8.24 -12.32 -25.50
C ALA A 732 7.05 -12.95 -26.24
N ASN A 733 6.46 -14.02 -25.69
CA ASN A 733 5.29 -14.69 -26.26
C ASN A 733 4.09 -13.73 -26.32
N GLY A 734 3.78 -13.04 -25.21
CA GLY A 734 2.65 -12.10 -25.16
C GLY A 734 2.80 -10.93 -26.14
N MET A 735 4.02 -10.40 -26.33
CA MET A 735 4.29 -9.37 -27.34
C MET A 735 4.16 -9.93 -28.77
N HIS A 736 4.60 -11.16 -29.03
CA HIS A 736 4.43 -11.81 -30.34
C HIS A 736 2.96 -12.08 -30.65
N SER A 737 2.19 -12.51 -29.65
CA SER A 737 0.73 -12.67 -29.74
C SER A 737 0.06 -11.32 -30.02
N LEU A 738 0.41 -10.25 -29.29
CA LEU A 738 -0.08 -8.89 -29.54
C LEU A 738 0.16 -8.42 -30.99
N ILE A 739 1.34 -8.69 -31.55
CA ILE A 739 1.67 -8.34 -32.94
C ILE A 739 0.85 -9.15 -33.95
N ASN A 740 0.56 -10.42 -33.64
CA ASN A 740 -0.11 -11.32 -34.57
C ASN A 740 -1.64 -11.20 -34.52
N GLN A 741 -2.19 -11.10 -33.31
CA GLN A 741 -3.57 -11.40 -32.94
C GLN A 741 -4.24 -10.31 -32.09
N GLY A 742 -3.50 -9.26 -31.72
CA GLY A 742 -4.01 -8.22 -30.83
C GLY A 742 -4.11 -8.69 -29.36
N LEU A 743 -5.02 -8.10 -28.58
CA LEU A 743 -5.23 -8.42 -27.16
C LEU A 743 -6.08 -9.69 -26.96
N SER A 744 -5.63 -10.82 -27.53
CA SER A 744 -6.21 -12.14 -27.27
C SER A 744 -5.43 -12.86 -26.15
N ASN A 745 -6.00 -13.93 -25.58
CA ASN A 745 -5.28 -14.85 -24.69
C ASN A 745 -4.66 -16.05 -25.43
N CYS A 746 -4.80 -16.11 -26.76
CA CYS A 746 -4.21 -17.17 -27.57
C CYS A 746 -2.69 -16.99 -27.68
N ASP A 747 -1.96 -18.10 -27.86
CA ASP A 747 -0.49 -18.13 -27.96
C ASP A 747 0.21 -17.36 -26.83
N ASP A 748 -0.26 -17.55 -25.59
CA ASP A 748 0.17 -16.84 -24.36
C ASP A 748 0.02 -15.31 -24.43
N GLY A 749 -0.99 -14.83 -25.15
CA GLY A 749 -1.28 -13.41 -25.32
C GLY A 749 -1.69 -12.69 -24.03
N PHE A 750 -1.53 -11.37 -24.03
CA PHE A 750 -1.81 -10.52 -22.86
C PHE A 750 -3.30 -10.23 -22.62
N GLY A 751 -4.17 -10.62 -23.53
CA GLY A 751 -5.61 -10.32 -23.47
C GLY A 751 -6.41 -11.31 -22.66
N VAL A 752 -7.73 -11.20 -22.77
CA VAL A 752 -8.71 -12.15 -22.22
C VAL A 752 -9.25 -13.05 -23.32
N TYR A 753 -9.96 -14.12 -22.94
CA TYR A 753 -10.61 -15.00 -23.93
C TYR A 753 -11.78 -14.27 -24.59
N VAL A 754 -11.78 -14.18 -25.93
CA VAL A 754 -12.83 -13.48 -26.71
C VAL A 754 -13.57 -14.41 -27.68
N GLY A 755 -13.46 -15.74 -27.52
CA GLY A 755 -14.13 -16.73 -28.37
C GLY A 755 -13.37 -17.09 -29.65
N ASP A 756 -12.57 -16.18 -30.20
CA ASP A 756 -11.61 -16.41 -31.28
C ASP A 756 -10.20 -15.88 -30.91
N CYS A 757 -9.21 -16.08 -31.78
CA CYS A 757 -7.84 -15.61 -31.58
C CYS A 757 -7.56 -14.28 -32.31
N SER A 758 -8.51 -13.34 -32.31
CA SER A 758 -8.36 -12.00 -32.87
C SER A 758 -9.07 -10.97 -31.98
N ALA A 759 -8.32 -10.08 -31.36
CA ALA A 759 -8.87 -9.02 -30.53
C ALA A 759 -8.14 -7.72 -30.83
N GLY A 760 -8.70 -6.92 -31.73
CA GLY A 760 -8.12 -5.62 -32.10
C GLY A 760 -6.95 -5.75 -33.06
N THR A 761 -6.51 -4.60 -33.59
CA THR A 761 -5.43 -4.56 -34.60
C THR A 761 -4.61 -3.27 -34.47
N THR A 762 -3.33 -3.33 -34.85
CA THR A 762 -2.50 -2.13 -35.02
C THR A 762 -2.83 -1.43 -36.34
N THR A 763 -3.14 -0.14 -36.33
CA THR A 763 -3.54 0.59 -37.54
C THR A 763 -2.46 1.51 -38.13
N PHE A 764 -1.27 1.53 -37.52
CA PHE A 764 -0.16 2.36 -38.00
C PHE A 764 0.19 2.07 -39.47
N ALA A 765 0.37 3.13 -40.26
CA ALA A 765 0.51 3.03 -41.71
C ALA A 765 1.87 2.45 -42.15
N GLU A 766 1.89 1.16 -42.51
CA GLU A 766 3.09 0.45 -42.97
C GLU A 766 3.69 1.06 -44.26
N LYS A 767 5.02 1.22 -44.27
CA LYS A 767 5.80 1.58 -45.46
C LYS A 767 6.27 0.33 -46.19
N SER A 768 6.22 0.36 -47.52
CA SER A 768 6.69 -0.74 -48.37
C SER A 768 8.20 -0.75 -48.59
N ASP A 769 8.86 0.41 -48.52
CA ASP A 769 10.33 0.50 -48.55
C ASP A 769 10.92 0.10 -47.20
N MET A 770 11.82 -0.87 -47.20
CA MET A 770 12.44 -1.38 -45.97
C MET A 770 13.27 -0.31 -45.24
N SER A 771 13.96 0.59 -45.95
CA SER A 771 14.76 1.61 -45.29
C SER A 771 13.88 2.65 -44.59
N GLU A 772 12.78 3.05 -45.23
CA GLU A 772 11.79 3.95 -44.63
C GLU A 772 11.06 3.28 -43.45
N ALA A 773 10.58 2.05 -43.65
CA ALA A 773 9.91 1.27 -42.60
C ALA A 773 10.78 1.11 -41.35
N LEU A 774 12.05 0.72 -41.54
CA LEU A 774 12.97 0.53 -40.42
C LEU A 774 13.37 1.84 -39.74
N ALA A 775 13.48 2.95 -40.47
CA ALA A 775 13.75 4.25 -39.86
C ALA A 775 12.58 4.72 -38.98
N GLU A 776 11.34 4.43 -39.40
CA GLU A 776 10.13 4.77 -38.65
C GLU A 776 9.96 3.89 -37.41
N LEU A 777 10.14 2.56 -37.55
CA LEU A 777 10.13 1.63 -36.41
C LEU A 777 11.25 1.93 -35.40
N ASP A 778 12.45 2.26 -35.88
CA ASP A 778 13.58 2.63 -35.03
C ASP A 778 13.25 3.85 -34.16
N LEU A 779 12.71 4.91 -34.76
CA LEU A 779 12.27 6.11 -34.05
C LEU A 779 11.18 5.81 -33.02
N LEU A 780 10.14 5.06 -33.43
CA LEU A 780 8.94 4.83 -32.63
C LEU A 780 9.13 3.81 -31.51
N LEU A 781 9.96 2.78 -31.70
CA LEU A 781 10.08 1.68 -30.74
C LEU A 781 11.38 1.73 -29.95
N THR A 782 12.46 2.31 -30.49
CA THR A 782 13.76 2.36 -29.81
C THR A 782 14.28 3.77 -29.54
N GLY A 783 13.58 4.80 -30.02
CA GLY A 783 14.00 6.20 -29.89
C GLY A 783 15.14 6.57 -30.83
N GLY A 784 15.30 5.89 -31.97
CA GLY A 784 16.38 6.12 -32.93
C GLY A 784 17.71 5.50 -32.54
N ARG A 785 17.67 4.37 -31.79
CA ARG A 785 18.86 3.73 -31.20
C ARG A 785 19.16 2.37 -31.80
N LEU A 786 18.41 1.93 -32.83
CA LEU A 786 18.60 0.66 -33.52
C LEU A 786 19.89 0.67 -34.37
N GLU A 787 21.01 0.46 -33.69
CA GLU A 787 22.33 0.43 -34.31
C GLU A 787 22.89 -1.00 -34.32
N ALA A 788 23.11 -1.59 -33.13
CA ALA A 788 23.74 -2.90 -32.98
C ALA A 788 22.92 -4.02 -33.66
N ASN A 789 21.60 -3.98 -33.51
CA ASN A 789 20.70 -5.01 -34.03
C ASN A 789 20.02 -4.66 -35.36
N LYS A 790 20.42 -3.58 -36.02
CA LYS A 790 19.82 -3.17 -37.30
C LYS A 790 19.87 -4.27 -38.37
N GLY A 791 20.99 -4.98 -38.46
CA GLY A 791 21.14 -6.11 -39.40
C GLY A 791 20.20 -7.29 -39.08
N ASN A 792 19.96 -7.56 -37.80
CA ASN A 792 19.04 -8.59 -37.34
C ASN A 792 17.59 -8.24 -37.70
N VAL A 793 17.17 -7.01 -37.46
CA VAL A 793 15.83 -6.53 -37.84
C VAL A 793 15.65 -6.50 -39.36
N GLN A 794 16.68 -6.12 -40.13
CA GLN A 794 16.67 -6.23 -41.60
C GLN A 794 16.51 -7.67 -42.09
N ALA A 795 17.16 -8.63 -41.43
CA ALA A 795 17.02 -10.04 -41.77
C ALA A 795 15.60 -10.56 -41.45
N ALA A 796 15.02 -10.11 -40.35
CA ALA A 796 13.64 -10.42 -39.96
C ALA A 796 12.61 -9.81 -40.93
N PHE A 797 12.78 -8.53 -41.31
CA PHE A 797 11.90 -7.86 -42.26
C PHE A 797 11.83 -8.59 -43.62
N LYS A 798 12.93 -9.21 -44.05
CA LYS A 798 12.96 -10.00 -45.29
C LYS A 798 12.20 -11.32 -45.21
N ARG A 799 11.83 -11.79 -44.00
CA ARG A 799 11.05 -13.01 -43.78
C ARG A 799 9.55 -12.70 -43.86
N ASP A 800 9.06 -11.76 -43.06
CA ASP A 800 7.62 -11.42 -42.99
C ASP A 800 7.35 -9.92 -42.75
N GLY A 801 8.13 -9.05 -43.38
CA GLY A 801 7.88 -7.60 -43.39
C GLY A 801 7.87 -6.97 -42.00
N TRP A 802 6.85 -6.14 -41.73
CA TRP A 802 6.70 -5.40 -40.48
C TRP A 802 6.56 -6.30 -39.26
N LYS A 803 5.78 -7.38 -39.34
CA LYS A 803 5.51 -8.27 -38.20
C LYS A 803 6.79 -8.89 -37.66
N ASP A 804 7.61 -9.46 -38.53
CA ASP A 804 8.89 -10.06 -38.10
C ASP A 804 9.91 -9.01 -37.66
N ALA A 805 9.91 -7.82 -38.28
CA ALA A 805 10.76 -6.72 -37.82
C ALA A 805 10.38 -6.26 -36.40
N GLN A 806 9.09 -6.13 -36.11
CA GLN A 806 8.57 -5.80 -34.77
C GLN A 806 8.90 -6.91 -33.76
N LYS A 807 8.60 -8.17 -34.09
CA LYS A 807 8.88 -9.35 -33.23
C LYS A 807 10.35 -9.47 -32.85
N VAL A 808 11.25 -9.13 -33.76
CA VAL A 808 12.70 -9.15 -33.48
C VAL A 808 13.12 -7.90 -32.72
N MET A 809 12.59 -6.73 -33.06
CA MET A 809 12.92 -5.46 -32.37
C MET A 809 12.55 -5.49 -30.88
N ILE A 810 11.41 -6.08 -30.50
CA ILE A 810 11.00 -6.20 -29.09
C ILE A 810 11.91 -7.14 -28.28
N LEU A 811 12.76 -7.93 -28.92
CA LEU A 811 13.75 -8.81 -28.26
C LEU A 811 15.12 -8.15 -28.11
N THR A 812 15.35 -6.97 -28.68
CA THR A 812 16.69 -6.35 -28.66
C THR A 812 16.90 -5.48 -27.42
N PRO A 813 18.15 -5.28 -26.96
CA PRO A 813 18.48 -4.34 -25.88
C PRO A 813 17.99 -2.91 -26.14
N GLU A 814 17.93 -2.48 -27.41
CA GLU A 814 17.45 -1.16 -27.83
C GLU A 814 15.98 -0.89 -27.48
N PHE A 815 15.14 -1.94 -27.50
CA PHE A 815 13.75 -1.82 -27.05
C PHE A 815 13.65 -1.98 -25.53
N ASN A 816 14.48 -2.83 -24.92
CA ASN A 816 14.28 -3.28 -23.54
C ASN A 816 15.03 -2.46 -22.49
N THR A 817 16.04 -1.68 -22.85
CA THR A 817 16.88 -0.95 -21.90
C THR A 817 17.02 0.52 -22.29
N LEU A 818 17.43 1.37 -21.34
CA LEU A 818 17.75 2.78 -21.57
C LEU A 818 19.26 3.02 -21.76
N GLY A 819 20.07 1.95 -21.70
CA GLY A 819 21.52 2.01 -21.87
C GLY A 819 21.98 2.02 -23.33
N SER A 820 23.27 2.27 -23.55
CA SER A 820 23.88 2.23 -24.89
C SER A 820 23.97 0.80 -25.42
N PRO A 821 23.36 0.47 -26.58
CA PRO A 821 23.30 -0.90 -27.08
C PRO A 821 24.57 -1.33 -27.82
N LEU A 822 25.64 -0.52 -27.82
CA LEU A 822 26.82 -0.78 -28.64
C LEU A 822 27.50 -2.12 -28.31
N PRO A 823 27.84 -2.92 -29.33
CA PRO A 823 28.44 -4.23 -29.13
C PRO A 823 29.92 -4.12 -28.74
N GLU A 824 30.35 -4.98 -27.83
CA GLU A 824 31.75 -5.11 -27.39
C GLU A 824 32.38 -6.45 -27.87
N GLY A 825 31.56 -7.43 -28.26
CA GLY A 825 32.05 -8.72 -28.73
C GLY A 825 30.96 -9.78 -28.86
N VAL A 826 31.38 -11.04 -28.87
CA VAL A 826 30.48 -12.21 -28.94
C VAL A 826 30.54 -12.96 -27.60
N ARG A 827 29.38 -13.39 -27.11
CA ARG A 827 29.21 -14.18 -25.90
C ARG A 827 29.66 -15.62 -26.17
N PRO A 828 30.52 -16.22 -25.32
CA PRO A 828 30.82 -17.64 -25.43
C PRO A 828 29.54 -18.45 -25.14
N PRO A 829 29.32 -19.58 -25.84
CA PRO A 829 28.18 -20.43 -25.55
C PRO A 829 28.25 -20.95 -24.11
N SER A 830 27.10 -20.98 -23.44
CA SER A 830 26.97 -21.52 -22.09
C SER A 830 27.39 -23.01 -22.08
N PRO A 831 28.30 -23.43 -21.18
CA PRO A 831 28.72 -24.83 -21.13
C PRO A 831 27.53 -25.72 -20.73
N PRO A 832 27.35 -26.90 -21.39
CA PRO A 832 26.31 -27.83 -20.98
C PRO A 832 26.61 -28.35 -19.57
N PRO A 833 25.60 -28.55 -18.72
CA PRO A 833 25.81 -29.14 -17.41
C PRO A 833 26.38 -30.56 -17.56
N THR A 834 27.40 -30.88 -16.75
CA THR A 834 28.06 -32.19 -16.74
C THR A 834 27.61 -33.00 -15.53
N PHE A 835 27.02 -34.17 -15.77
CA PHE A 835 26.42 -35.00 -14.72
C PHE A 835 27.23 -36.29 -14.49
N GLY A 836 27.44 -36.63 -13.20
CA GLY A 836 28.08 -37.87 -12.74
C GLY A 836 27.08 -39.01 -12.50
N ALA A 837 27.56 -40.17 -12.04
CA ALA A 837 26.72 -41.30 -11.64
C ALA A 837 26.14 -41.12 -10.22
N THR A 838 24.90 -41.58 -9.99
CA THR A 838 24.09 -41.28 -8.81
C THR A 838 24.50 -42.05 -7.54
N SER A 839 24.47 -41.37 -6.38
CA SER A 839 25.04 -41.79 -5.09
C SER A 839 24.09 -41.64 -3.87
N SER A 840 22.82 -41.28 -4.09
CA SER A 840 21.66 -41.12 -3.15
C SER A 840 21.07 -39.72 -3.26
N TYR A 841 19.74 -39.59 -3.16
CA TYR A 841 19.01 -38.32 -3.29
C TYR A 841 18.68 -37.70 -1.94
N LYS A 842 18.84 -36.37 -1.80
CA LYS A 842 18.30 -35.57 -0.70
C LYS A 842 17.85 -34.21 -1.21
N ALA A 843 16.85 -33.62 -0.57
CA ALA A 843 16.45 -32.25 -0.86
C ALA A 843 16.11 -31.46 0.41
N VAL A 844 16.27 -30.14 0.30
CA VAL A 844 15.78 -29.17 1.28
C VAL A 844 14.78 -28.25 0.62
N VAL A 845 13.64 -28.05 1.28
CA VAL A 845 12.64 -27.04 0.94
C VAL A 845 12.70 -25.97 2.03
N MET A 846 13.19 -24.79 1.69
CA MET A 846 13.11 -23.61 2.55
C MET A 846 11.81 -22.86 2.25
N LEU A 847 10.90 -22.84 3.22
CA LEU A 847 9.64 -22.10 3.16
C LEU A 847 9.80 -20.75 3.87
N MET A 848 9.85 -19.66 3.11
CA MET A 848 9.91 -18.30 3.64
C MET A 848 8.50 -17.74 3.83
N LEU A 849 8.11 -17.50 5.08
CA LEU A 849 6.85 -16.85 5.46
C LEU A 849 7.08 -15.34 5.57
N LYS A 850 6.99 -14.62 4.45
CA LYS A 850 7.33 -13.19 4.36
C LYS A 850 6.29 -12.29 5.01
N GLY A 851 6.79 -11.35 5.79
CA GLY A 851 6.01 -10.42 6.58
C GLY A 851 6.02 -10.76 8.06
N GLY A 852 7.04 -11.42 8.61
CA GLY A 852 7.16 -11.64 10.05
C GLY A 852 6.04 -12.46 10.68
N MET A 853 6.08 -13.79 10.57
CA MET A 853 5.00 -14.68 11.04
C MET A 853 4.81 -14.63 12.56
N ASP A 854 3.57 -14.46 13.04
CA ASP A 854 3.24 -14.52 14.46
C ASP A 854 3.27 -15.96 15.02
N SER A 855 4.49 -16.45 15.22
CA SER A 855 4.75 -17.82 15.64
C SER A 855 4.26 -18.15 17.06
N PHE A 856 3.98 -17.13 17.88
CA PHE A 856 3.39 -17.32 19.21
C PHE A 856 1.88 -17.53 19.16
N GLN A 857 1.22 -17.40 18.00
CA GLN A 857 -0.11 -17.98 17.77
C GLN A 857 -0.05 -19.40 17.17
N MET A 858 1.08 -19.79 16.59
CA MET A 858 1.27 -21.13 16.01
C MET A 858 1.44 -22.20 17.10
N LEU A 859 2.29 -21.91 18.10
CA LEU A 859 2.63 -22.81 19.20
C LEU A 859 2.53 -22.07 20.55
N VAL A 860 1.62 -22.51 21.40
CA VAL A 860 1.29 -21.86 22.68
C VAL A 860 1.60 -22.79 23.86
N PRO A 861 2.31 -22.36 24.91
CA PRO A 861 2.50 -23.17 26.11
C PRO A 861 1.18 -23.35 26.85
N LEU A 862 0.90 -24.54 27.40
CA LEU A 862 -0.36 -24.84 28.10
C LEU A 862 -0.11 -25.35 29.52
N ASN A 863 -1.08 -25.12 30.40
CA ASN A 863 -1.16 -25.72 31.74
C ASN A 863 0.12 -25.53 32.60
N CYS A 864 0.76 -24.36 32.46
CA CYS A 864 2.01 -23.99 33.15
C CYS A 864 2.11 -22.47 33.33
N PRO A 865 3.06 -21.95 34.15
CA PRO A 865 3.23 -20.49 34.34
C PRO A 865 3.49 -19.69 33.06
N LEU A 866 4.11 -20.28 32.03
CA LEU A 866 4.30 -19.60 30.75
C LEU A 866 2.97 -19.33 30.03
N TYR A 867 1.93 -20.12 30.28
CA TYR A 867 0.60 -19.85 29.75
C TYR A 867 -0.04 -18.61 30.41
N ASP A 868 0.20 -18.42 31.72
CA ASP A 868 -0.26 -17.22 32.42
C ASP A 868 0.45 -15.96 31.88
N GLU A 869 1.75 -16.06 31.61
CA GLU A 869 2.52 -14.99 30.93
C GLU A 869 1.96 -14.71 29.53
N TYR A 870 1.71 -15.75 28.72
CA TYR A 870 1.08 -15.66 27.39
C TYR A 870 -0.28 -14.95 27.47
N ARG A 871 -1.19 -15.38 28.35
CA ARG A 871 -2.51 -14.77 28.53
C ARG A 871 -2.42 -13.31 28.96
N GLY A 872 -1.45 -12.99 29.83
CA GLY A 872 -1.21 -11.64 30.31
C GLY A 872 -0.75 -10.69 29.20
N VAL A 873 0.23 -11.10 28.40
CA VAL A 873 0.83 -10.24 27.37
C VAL A 873 -0.04 -10.15 26.10
N ARG A 874 -0.70 -11.24 25.70
CA ARG A 874 -1.50 -11.32 24.47
C ARG A 874 -2.90 -10.73 24.60
N LYS A 875 -3.42 -10.62 25.83
CA LYS A 875 -4.71 -9.95 26.13
C LYS A 875 -5.86 -10.48 25.25
N SER A 876 -6.40 -9.63 24.37
CA SER A 876 -7.58 -9.91 23.54
C SER A 876 -7.34 -10.93 22.44
N ILE A 877 -6.10 -11.14 22.01
CA ILE A 877 -5.75 -12.07 20.92
C ILE A 877 -5.26 -13.42 21.43
N ALA A 878 -5.37 -13.69 22.73
CA ALA A 878 -4.84 -14.92 23.33
C ALA A 878 -5.81 -16.10 23.16
N PHE A 879 -5.28 -17.27 22.75
CA PHE A 879 -6.07 -18.51 22.66
C PHE A 879 -6.36 -19.17 24.02
N LEU A 880 -7.45 -19.92 24.07
CA LEU A 880 -7.83 -20.84 25.16
C LEU A 880 -7.36 -22.27 24.84
N PRO A 881 -7.06 -23.10 25.85
CA PRO A 881 -6.50 -24.44 25.62
C PRO A 881 -7.43 -25.37 24.84
N GLU A 882 -8.75 -25.19 24.96
CA GLU A 882 -9.78 -25.94 24.24
C GLU A 882 -9.91 -25.58 22.75
N GLU A 883 -9.33 -24.46 22.33
CA GLU A 883 -9.36 -23.99 20.94
C GLU A 883 -8.22 -24.57 20.10
N MET A 884 -7.27 -25.29 20.71
CA MET A 884 -6.01 -25.69 20.09
C MET A 884 -5.81 -27.21 20.06
N HIS A 885 -4.98 -27.67 19.11
CA HIS A 885 -4.54 -29.05 19.03
C HIS A 885 -3.45 -29.32 20.06
N GLN A 886 -3.77 -30.05 21.13
CA GLN A 886 -2.85 -30.25 22.26
C GLN A 886 -1.77 -31.31 21.97
N ILE A 887 -0.50 -30.95 22.16
CA ILE A 887 0.68 -31.82 22.06
C ILE A 887 1.43 -31.86 23.39
N SER A 888 2.27 -32.89 23.58
CA SER A 888 3.15 -33.02 24.74
C SER A 888 4.62 -32.92 24.35
N SER A 889 5.45 -32.29 25.17
CA SER A 889 6.91 -32.36 25.05
C SER A 889 7.55 -32.66 26.41
N ALA A 890 8.50 -33.59 26.42
CA ALA A 890 9.24 -33.94 27.64
C ALA A 890 10.48 -33.05 27.87
N ALA A 891 10.90 -32.30 26.85
CA ALA A 891 12.11 -31.48 26.86
C ALA A 891 11.90 -30.06 27.43
N GLN A 892 10.65 -29.67 27.70
CA GLN A 892 10.27 -28.30 28.08
C GLN A 892 9.84 -28.19 29.55
N SER A 893 9.81 -26.95 30.07
CA SER A 893 9.30 -26.63 31.40
C SER A 893 7.78 -26.83 31.52
N CYS A 894 7.07 -26.61 30.42
CA CYS A 894 5.66 -26.97 30.26
C CYS A 894 5.57 -28.36 29.64
N SER A 895 4.72 -29.23 30.19
CA SER A 895 4.53 -30.58 29.64
C SER A 895 3.58 -30.61 28.44
N GLU A 896 2.79 -29.57 28.25
CA GLU A 896 1.75 -29.48 27.22
C GLU A 896 1.85 -28.15 26.46
N PHE A 897 1.55 -28.22 25.17
CA PHE A 897 1.49 -27.08 24.25
C PHE A 897 0.28 -27.23 23.33
N GLY A 898 -0.22 -26.13 22.78
CA GLY A 898 -1.27 -26.09 21.78
C GLY A 898 -0.71 -25.67 20.42
N ILE A 899 -1.02 -26.42 19.38
CA ILE A 899 -0.86 -26.00 17.99
C ILE A 899 -2.15 -25.32 17.54
N HIS A 900 -2.04 -24.22 16.79
CA HIS A 900 -3.18 -23.50 16.24
C HIS A 900 -4.23 -24.42 15.56
N PRO A 901 -5.55 -24.22 15.76
CA PRO A 901 -6.60 -25.11 15.25
C PRO A 901 -6.59 -25.31 13.73
N LYS A 902 -6.13 -24.32 12.98
CA LYS A 902 -5.99 -24.35 11.51
C LYS A 902 -4.72 -25.04 10.99
N LEU A 903 -3.92 -25.67 11.87
CA LEU A 903 -2.74 -26.46 11.50
C LEU A 903 -2.87 -27.95 11.91
N PRO A 904 -3.98 -28.65 11.57
CA PRO A 904 -4.15 -30.05 11.93
C PRO A 904 -3.03 -30.94 11.36
N VAL A 905 -2.48 -30.61 10.19
CA VAL A 905 -1.37 -31.38 9.60
C VAL A 905 -0.11 -31.35 10.47
N LEU A 906 0.20 -30.21 11.12
CA LEU A 906 1.36 -30.13 12.00
C LEU A 906 1.16 -31.00 13.24
N LYS A 907 -0.07 -31.06 13.75
CA LYS A 907 -0.42 -31.96 14.87
C LYS A 907 -0.22 -33.42 14.50
N GLU A 908 -0.80 -33.85 13.37
CA GLU A 908 -0.70 -35.23 12.89
C GLU A 908 0.77 -35.63 12.69
N LEU A 909 1.55 -34.80 12.01
CA LEU A 909 2.95 -35.08 11.75
C LEU A 909 3.84 -34.99 13.01
N TYR A 910 3.47 -34.16 13.99
CA TYR A 910 4.14 -34.12 15.29
C TYR A 910 3.98 -35.44 16.04
N ASP A 911 2.75 -35.98 16.07
CA ASP A 911 2.45 -37.29 16.67
C ASP A 911 3.19 -38.44 15.96
N GLU A 912 3.41 -38.32 14.64
CA GLU A 912 4.23 -39.25 13.85
C GLU A 912 5.74 -39.13 14.12
N GLY A 913 6.18 -38.12 14.88
CA GLY A 913 7.60 -37.83 15.12
C GLY A 913 8.31 -37.24 13.89
N SER A 914 7.57 -36.54 13.03
CA SER A 914 8.04 -35.96 11.76
C SER A 914 8.02 -34.42 11.75
N VAL A 915 7.70 -33.78 12.87
CA VAL A 915 7.76 -32.32 13.08
C VAL A 915 8.61 -31.99 14.30
N ALA A 916 9.46 -30.97 14.17
CA ALA A 916 10.18 -30.37 15.28
C ALA A 916 9.94 -28.85 15.29
N PHE A 917 9.65 -28.30 16.47
CA PHE A 917 9.61 -26.85 16.67
C PHE A 917 10.96 -26.38 17.21
N ILE A 918 11.53 -25.32 16.63
CA ILE A 918 12.79 -24.72 17.06
C ILE A 918 12.46 -23.33 17.62
N THR A 919 12.57 -23.16 18.93
CA THR A 919 12.07 -21.97 19.63
C THR A 919 13.17 -20.96 19.91
N ASP A 920 12.77 -19.70 20.09
CA ASP A 920 13.65 -18.58 20.47
C ASP A 920 14.79 -18.34 19.48
N VAL A 921 14.42 -18.38 18.19
CA VAL A 921 15.35 -18.23 17.07
C VAL A 921 15.06 -16.91 16.34
N GLY A 922 16.12 -16.24 15.90
CA GLY A 922 16.03 -15.07 15.02
C GLY A 922 17.40 -14.71 14.41
N SER A 923 17.42 -13.69 13.57
CA SER A 923 18.66 -13.17 12.99
C SER A 923 19.56 -12.56 14.08
N LEU A 924 20.78 -13.06 14.22
CA LEU A 924 21.78 -12.58 15.18
C LEU A 924 23.16 -12.49 14.53
N VAL A 925 23.94 -11.49 14.93
CA VAL A 925 25.37 -11.38 14.60
C VAL A 925 26.19 -12.16 15.63
N GLU A 926 25.84 -12.01 16.90
CA GLU A 926 26.43 -12.69 18.05
C GLU A 926 25.40 -12.79 19.19
N PRO A 927 25.65 -13.58 20.25
CA PRO A 927 24.78 -13.64 21.42
C PRO A 927 24.66 -12.28 22.13
N LEU A 928 23.42 -11.86 22.41
CA LEU A 928 23.13 -10.57 23.06
C LEU A 928 22.62 -10.74 24.49
N THR A 929 22.88 -9.73 25.32
CA THR A 929 22.32 -9.61 26.68
C THR A 929 21.49 -8.33 26.81
N PRO A 930 20.57 -8.26 27.79
CA PRO A 930 19.71 -7.09 28.00
C PRO A 930 20.52 -5.79 28.21
N ASP A 931 21.60 -5.85 28.98
CA ASP A 931 22.50 -4.72 29.27
C ASP A 931 23.24 -4.19 28.03
N MET A 932 23.39 -5.03 27.00
CA MET A 932 24.04 -4.63 25.74
C MET A 932 23.07 -3.84 24.85
N ILE A 933 21.78 -4.14 24.93
CA ILE A 933 20.73 -3.53 24.11
C ILE A 933 20.26 -2.20 24.70
N GLY A 934 20.20 -2.08 26.03
CA GLY A 934 19.86 -0.82 26.73
C GLY A 934 20.85 0.33 26.51
N LYS A 935 21.97 0.11 25.82
CA LYS A 935 22.97 1.13 25.46
C LYS A 935 22.78 1.74 24.07
N GLY A 936 21.68 1.39 23.40
CA GLY A 936 21.36 1.80 22.03
C GLY A 936 21.67 0.67 21.05
N PHE A 937 20.68 0.31 20.24
CA PHE A 937 20.89 -0.44 19.01
C PHE A 937 22.02 0.26 18.22
N HIS A 938 22.92 -0.48 17.57
CA HIS A 938 24.02 0.01 16.70
C HIS A 938 25.47 0.11 17.24
N ALA A 939 25.82 -0.41 18.42
CA ALA A 939 27.25 -0.48 18.78
C ALA A 939 28.01 -1.51 17.92
N LYS A 940 29.01 -1.08 17.13
CA LYS A 940 29.93 -1.97 16.40
C LYS A 940 31.29 -2.05 17.10
N GLY A 941 32.03 -3.14 16.89
CA GLY A 941 33.44 -3.24 17.29
C GLY A 941 33.72 -3.57 18.77
N GLY A 942 32.69 -3.95 19.54
CA GLY A 942 32.79 -4.54 20.87
C GLY A 942 31.80 -5.70 21.02
N SER A 943 31.66 -6.28 22.22
CA SER A 943 30.56 -7.21 22.49
C SER A 943 29.22 -6.45 22.42
N GLY A 944 28.27 -6.91 21.61
CA GLY A 944 26.89 -6.40 21.50
C GLY A 944 26.42 -6.02 20.09
N GLU A 945 27.07 -6.48 19.02
CA GLU A 945 26.71 -6.12 17.64
C GLU A 945 25.32 -6.67 17.24
N THR A 946 24.45 -5.79 16.71
CA THR A 946 23.10 -6.15 16.26
C THR A 946 22.98 -6.11 14.74
N CYS A 947 21.94 -6.73 14.20
CA CYS A 947 21.59 -6.59 12.78
C CYS A 947 21.36 -5.11 12.41
N GLN A 948 21.84 -4.71 11.24
CA GLN A 948 21.46 -3.45 10.60
C GLN A 948 20.01 -3.54 10.12
N GLY A 949 19.27 -2.43 10.18
CA GLY A 949 17.87 -2.40 9.76
C GLY A 949 16.98 -3.37 10.55
N LEU A 950 17.21 -3.54 11.86
CA LEU A 950 16.36 -4.39 12.70
C LEU A 950 14.89 -3.94 12.58
N PHE A 951 13.98 -4.90 12.47
CA PHE A 951 12.55 -4.67 12.19
C PHE A 951 12.23 -4.07 10.81
N SER A 952 13.19 -3.98 9.90
CA SER A 952 12.92 -3.60 8.51
C SER A 952 12.72 -4.85 7.66
N HIS A 953 11.59 -4.95 6.95
CA HIS A 953 11.26 -6.13 6.14
C HIS A 953 12.37 -6.47 5.12
N ASN A 954 12.85 -5.51 4.33
CA ASN A 954 13.85 -5.76 3.29
C ASN A 954 15.20 -6.25 3.87
N ASP A 955 15.66 -5.65 4.96
CA ASP A 955 16.93 -6.00 5.61
C ASP A 955 16.82 -7.34 6.33
N GLN A 956 15.69 -7.61 6.98
CA GLN A 956 15.49 -8.83 7.77
C GLN A 956 15.08 -10.04 6.92
N GLN A 957 14.37 -9.84 5.80
CA GLN A 957 14.22 -10.89 4.78
C GLN A 957 15.58 -11.27 4.21
N ARG A 958 16.42 -10.28 3.89
CA ARG A 958 17.78 -10.54 3.43
C ARG A 958 18.59 -11.28 4.49
N ALA A 959 18.53 -10.85 5.75
CA ALA A 959 19.20 -11.51 6.86
C ALA A 959 18.77 -12.98 7.01
N ALA A 960 17.47 -13.28 6.90
CA ALA A 960 16.95 -14.64 6.96
C ALA A 960 17.38 -15.49 5.75
N GLU A 961 17.50 -14.88 4.57
CA GLU A 961 17.90 -15.56 3.34
C GLU A 961 19.43 -15.77 3.23
N THR A 962 20.24 -14.87 3.78
CA THR A 962 21.72 -14.92 3.68
C THR A 962 22.41 -15.37 4.96
N LEU A 963 21.73 -15.36 6.11
CA LEU A 963 22.29 -15.54 7.46
C LEU A 963 23.39 -14.53 7.79
N THR A 964 23.29 -13.32 7.22
CA THR A 964 24.20 -12.19 7.49
C THR A 964 23.37 -10.92 7.61
N CYS A 965 23.53 -10.19 8.71
CA CYS A 965 22.70 -9.01 8.97
C CYS A 965 23.49 -7.76 9.41
N GLN A 966 24.81 -7.87 9.57
CA GLN A 966 25.70 -6.78 10.00
C GLN A 966 26.28 -5.93 8.85
N TYR A 967 26.03 -6.34 7.60
CA TYR A 967 26.61 -5.74 6.41
C TYR A 967 25.51 -5.12 5.54
N ALA A 968 25.74 -3.87 5.13
CA ALA A 968 24.83 -3.10 4.32
C ALA A 968 25.04 -3.34 2.80
N THR A 969 25.23 -4.58 2.33
CA THR A 969 25.59 -4.82 0.92
C THR A 969 24.86 -6.02 0.29
N ALA A 970 24.62 -5.90 -1.02
CA ALA A 970 24.08 -6.95 -1.90
C ALA A 970 25.16 -8.01 -2.28
N GLU A 971 26.16 -8.21 -1.42
CA GLU A 971 27.38 -8.98 -1.73
C GLU A 971 27.33 -10.43 -1.25
N PHE A 972 26.43 -10.77 -0.32
CA PHE A 972 26.32 -12.12 0.21
C PHE A 972 25.31 -12.94 -0.59
N LYS A 973 25.79 -14.05 -1.14
CA LYS A 973 24.97 -15.13 -1.72
C LYS A 973 24.04 -15.72 -0.67
N GLY A 974 22.95 -16.38 -1.08
CA GLY A 974 22.01 -16.98 -0.16
C GLY A 974 22.59 -18.16 0.62
N ALA A 975 22.05 -18.43 1.80
CA ALA A 975 22.52 -19.53 2.63
C ALA A 975 22.32 -20.90 1.93
N GLY A 976 21.17 -21.12 1.28
CA GLY A 976 20.90 -22.33 0.52
C GLY A 976 21.89 -22.54 -0.63
N GLY A 977 22.15 -21.49 -1.41
CA GLY A 977 23.11 -21.52 -2.50
C GLY A 977 24.56 -21.75 -2.05
N ARG A 978 25.00 -21.13 -0.95
CA ARG A 978 26.34 -21.41 -0.37
C ARG A 978 26.45 -22.84 0.15
N ILE A 979 25.38 -23.41 0.70
CA ILE A 979 25.34 -24.84 1.07
C ILE A 979 25.44 -25.69 -0.19
N ALA A 980 24.71 -25.34 -1.26
CA ALA A 980 24.76 -26.05 -2.55
C ALA A 980 26.18 -26.06 -3.14
N ASP A 981 26.86 -24.91 -3.17
CA ASP A 981 28.26 -24.81 -3.60
C ASP A 981 29.17 -25.73 -2.78
N ALA A 982 29.04 -25.69 -1.44
CA ALA A 982 29.87 -26.50 -0.55
C ALA A 982 29.65 -28.01 -0.75
N VAL A 983 28.39 -28.41 -0.94
CA VAL A 983 28.00 -29.81 -1.18
C VAL A 983 28.49 -30.30 -2.54
N ALA A 984 28.42 -29.47 -3.59
CA ALA A 984 28.94 -29.77 -4.91
C ALA A 984 30.49 -29.82 -4.94
N ALA A 985 31.16 -29.00 -4.13
CA ALA A 985 32.61 -28.93 -4.03
C ALA A 985 33.23 -29.92 -3.02
N GLY A 986 32.41 -30.60 -2.22
CA GLY A 986 32.86 -31.57 -1.21
C GLY A 986 33.58 -32.79 -1.80
N SER A 987 34.11 -33.66 -0.94
CA SER A 987 34.87 -34.85 -1.38
C SER A 987 34.05 -35.83 -2.24
N GLU A 988 32.75 -35.95 -1.97
CA GLU A 988 31.80 -36.80 -2.72
C GLU A 988 31.29 -36.15 -4.02
N LYS A 989 31.37 -34.81 -4.15
CA LYS A 989 30.98 -34.03 -5.35
C LYS A 989 29.57 -34.30 -5.88
N PHE A 990 28.55 -34.04 -5.07
CA PHE A 990 27.17 -34.35 -5.43
C PHE A 990 26.66 -33.49 -6.60
N ASN A 991 25.88 -34.08 -7.50
CA ASN A 991 25.13 -33.37 -8.53
C ASN A 991 24.02 -32.54 -7.88
N THR A 992 24.25 -31.23 -7.83
CA THR A 992 23.49 -30.30 -7.01
C THR A 992 22.81 -29.25 -7.87
N MET A 993 21.52 -29.02 -7.62
CA MET A 993 20.74 -27.94 -8.24
C MET A 993 20.00 -27.14 -7.19
N SER A 994 19.71 -25.88 -7.51
CA SER A 994 19.05 -24.93 -6.64
C SER A 994 17.96 -24.18 -7.40
N PHE A 995 16.76 -24.10 -6.83
CA PHE A 995 15.57 -23.55 -7.48
C PHE A 995 14.84 -22.56 -6.58
N SER A 996 14.25 -21.53 -7.19
CA SER A 996 13.23 -20.67 -6.60
C SER A 996 11.90 -20.86 -7.32
N LEU A 997 10.82 -21.10 -6.57
CA LEU A 997 9.51 -21.44 -7.14
C LEU A 997 8.50 -20.28 -7.12
N LYS A 998 8.85 -19.14 -6.54
CA LYS A 998 8.00 -17.93 -6.45
C LYS A 998 8.44 -16.77 -7.34
N GLY A 999 9.71 -16.75 -7.76
CA GLY A 999 10.33 -15.59 -8.43
C GLY A 999 11.82 -15.45 -8.07
N SER A 1000 12.40 -14.27 -8.28
CA SER A 1000 13.79 -14.02 -7.85
C SER A 1000 13.88 -14.01 -6.32
N ALA A 1001 14.79 -14.81 -5.77
CA ALA A 1001 15.07 -14.91 -4.34
C ALA A 1001 16.58 -15.04 -4.11
N THR A 1002 17.07 -14.58 -2.96
CA THR A 1002 18.50 -14.58 -2.61
C THR A 1002 18.92 -15.94 -2.07
N TRP A 1003 18.11 -16.55 -1.19
CA TRP A 1003 18.45 -17.81 -0.51
C TRP A 1003 18.99 -18.94 -1.42
N PRO A 1004 18.41 -19.23 -2.60
CA PRO A 1004 18.90 -20.32 -3.47
C PRO A 1004 20.16 -19.97 -4.28
N GLN A 1005 20.62 -18.71 -4.29
CA GLN A 1005 21.73 -18.27 -5.14
C GLN A 1005 23.09 -18.61 -4.53
N GLY A 1006 23.88 -19.45 -5.21
CA GLY A 1006 25.28 -19.75 -4.88
C GLY A 1006 26.27 -18.95 -5.72
N PHE A 1007 27.57 -19.09 -5.45
CA PHE A 1007 28.65 -18.55 -6.27
C PHE A 1007 28.89 -19.39 -7.52
N ASP A 1008 28.82 -20.71 -7.40
CA ASP A 1008 29.07 -21.65 -8.49
C ASP A 1008 27.76 -22.29 -8.98
N ILE A 1009 26.82 -22.57 -8.08
CA ILE A 1009 25.49 -23.12 -8.37
C ILE A 1009 24.46 -21.96 -8.43
N PRO A 1010 23.93 -21.61 -9.62
CA PRO A 1010 22.92 -20.56 -9.73
C PRO A 1010 21.57 -21.01 -9.16
N GLY A 1011 20.79 -20.06 -8.64
CA GLY A 1011 19.41 -20.31 -8.23
C GLY A 1011 18.44 -20.10 -9.39
N GLU A 1012 17.95 -21.19 -9.98
CA GLU A 1012 17.09 -21.15 -11.16
C GLU A 1012 15.64 -20.82 -10.79
N VAL A 1013 15.01 -19.90 -11.52
CA VAL A 1013 13.62 -19.48 -11.24
C VAL A 1013 12.65 -20.25 -12.11
N LEU A 1014 11.67 -20.90 -11.47
CA LEU A 1014 10.55 -21.55 -12.15
C LEU A 1014 9.25 -20.78 -11.92
N GLY A 1015 8.42 -20.71 -12.96
CA GLY A 1015 7.14 -20.01 -12.92
C GLY A 1015 6.09 -20.77 -12.11
N GLN A 1016 5.07 -20.06 -11.62
CA GLN A 1016 4.02 -20.67 -10.79
C GLN A 1016 3.12 -21.64 -11.59
N ASN A 1017 3.00 -21.47 -12.91
CA ASN A 1017 2.20 -22.31 -13.81
C ASN A 1017 3.04 -23.35 -14.61
N SER A 1018 4.26 -23.65 -14.17
CA SER A 1018 5.22 -24.49 -14.91
C SER A 1018 4.86 -25.99 -14.98
N GLY A 1019 3.66 -26.39 -14.57
CA GLY A 1019 3.12 -27.74 -14.77
C GLY A 1019 2.68 -28.08 -16.21
N GLY A 1020 3.09 -27.31 -17.23
CA GLY A 1020 2.94 -27.69 -18.64
C GLY A 1020 2.44 -26.63 -19.63
N GLY A 1021 2.81 -25.34 -19.54
CA GLY A 1021 2.33 -24.32 -20.50
C GLY A 1021 3.27 -23.16 -20.83
N ASN A 1022 3.79 -22.43 -19.84
CA ASN A 1022 4.41 -21.11 -20.10
C ASN A 1022 5.94 -21.14 -20.33
N SER A 1023 6.52 -22.30 -20.63
CA SER A 1023 7.99 -22.48 -20.71
C SER A 1023 8.54 -22.46 -22.14
N ALA A 1024 7.68 -22.66 -23.14
CA ALA A 1024 8.08 -22.73 -24.53
C ALA A 1024 8.18 -21.31 -25.13
N PHE A 1025 9.17 -21.10 -26.01
CA PHE A 1025 9.20 -19.93 -26.91
C PHE A 1025 8.94 -20.43 -28.34
N PRO A 1026 7.67 -20.56 -28.78
CA PRO A 1026 7.34 -21.29 -30.02
C PRO A 1026 8.04 -20.73 -31.27
N GLU A 1027 8.15 -19.40 -31.36
CA GLU A 1027 8.78 -18.69 -32.47
C GLU A 1027 10.32 -18.85 -32.49
N TYR A 1028 10.93 -19.34 -31.41
CA TYR A 1028 12.38 -19.54 -31.33
C TYR A 1028 12.89 -20.43 -32.46
N THR A 1029 12.21 -21.54 -32.76
CA THR A 1029 12.65 -22.48 -33.81
C THR A 1029 12.75 -21.79 -35.18
N ARG A 1030 11.85 -20.84 -35.47
CA ARG A 1030 11.82 -20.12 -36.74
C ARG A 1030 12.81 -18.95 -36.78
N LEU A 1031 13.04 -18.30 -35.64
CA LEU A 1031 13.91 -17.12 -35.50
C LEU A 1031 15.28 -17.43 -34.89
N GLN A 1032 15.62 -18.71 -34.71
CA GLN A 1032 16.76 -19.18 -33.91
C GLN A 1032 18.08 -18.48 -34.26
N ASP A 1033 18.39 -18.35 -35.55
CA ASP A 1033 19.63 -17.73 -36.02
C ASP A 1033 19.71 -16.24 -35.66
N ILE A 1034 18.58 -15.54 -35.73
CA ILE A 1034 18.47 -14.12 -35.38
C ILE A 1034 18.53 -13.95 -33.86
N VAL A 1035 17.74 -14.72 -33.11
CA VAL A 1035 17.67 -14.65 -31.64
C VAL A 1035 19.02 -15.00 -31.01
N ASN A 1036 19.71 -16.03 -31.52
CA ASN A 1036 21.05 -16.40 -31.07
C ASN A 1036 22.09 -15.30 -31.39
N ASN A 1037 21.93 -14.56 -32.49
CA ASN A 1037 22.82 -13.43 -32.78
C ASN A 1037 22.58 -12.25 -31.83
N ILE A 1038 21.32 -11.95 -31.48
CA ILE A 1038 20.98 -10.90 -30.52
C ILE A 1038 21.52 -11.24 -29.13
N THR A 1039 21.15 -12.42 -28.61
CA THR A 1039 21.52 -12.89 -27.26
C THR A 1039 23.01 -13.25 -27.14
N GLY A 1040 23.62 -13.69 -28.24
CA GLY A 1040 25.03 -13.96 -28.37
C GLY A 1040 25.92 -12.72 -28.54
N THR A 1041 25.34 -11.51 -28.64
CA THR A 1041 26.13 -10.27 -28.66
C THR A 1041 26.47 -9.84 -27.23
N ARG A 1042 27.72 -9.43 -26.99
CA ARG A 1042 28.13 -8.75 -25.75
C ARG A 1042 27.98 -7.24 -25.92
N HIS A 1043 27.52 -6.56 -24.86
CA HIS A 1043 27.33 -5.12 -24.86
C HIS A 1043 28.26 -4.43 -23.87
N GLY A 1044 28.72 -3.22 -24.20
CA GLY A 1044 29.57 -2.42 -23.30
C GLY A 1044 28.78 -1.80 -22.14
N ASN A 1045 27.47 -1.61 -22.28
CA ASN A 1045 26.61 -1.14 -21.22
C ASN A 1045 26.09 -2.30 -20.36
N VAL A 1046 26.14 -2.12 -19.04
CA VAL A 1046 25.85 -3.17 -18.04
C VAL A 1046 24.41 -3.68 -18.09
N TYR A 1047 23.42 -2.81 -18.37
CA TYR A 1047 22.02 -3.22 -18.45
C TYR A 1047 21.71 -3.94 -19.75
N CYS A 1048 22.27 -3.48 -20.87
CA CYS A 1048 22.17 -4.17 -22.17
C CYS A 1048 22.78 -5.58 -22.08
N GLU A 1049 23.95 -5.68 -21.44
CA GLU A 1049 24.65 -6.95 -21.24
C GLU A 1049 23.86 -7.90 -20.34
N GLU A 1050 23.36 -7.42 -19.19
CA GLU A 1050 22.59 -8.25 -18.27
C GLU A 1050 21.25 -8.70 -18.88
N TYR A 1051 20.58 -7.83 -19.65
CA TYR A 1051 19.38 -8.18 -20.41
C TYR A 1051 19.66 -9.30 -21.43
N ALA A 1052 20.67 -9.13 -22.28
CA ALA A 1052 20.99 -10.09 -23.34
C ALA A 1052 21.42 -11.45 -22.75
N LYS A 1053 22.24 -11.42 -21.69
CA LYS A 1053 22.68 -12.60 -20.94
C LYS A 1053 21.50 -13.36 -20.34
N ARG A 1054 20.58 -12.68 -19.64
CA ARG A 1054 19.44 -13.34 -19.01
C ARG A 1054 18.45 -13.91 -20.02
N LEU A 1055 18.24 -13.22 -21.14
CA LEU A 1055 17.38 -13.76 -22.21
C LEU A 1055 18.01 -15.02 -22.84
N GLU A 1056 19.34 -15.02 -23.06
CA GLU A 1056 20.06 -16.23 -23.52
C GLU A 1056 19.87 -17.40 -22.55
N GLN A 1057 20.12 -17.15 -21.27
CA GLN A 1057 20.01 -18.17 -20.22
C GLN A 1057 18.57 -18.68 -20.10
N ALA A 1058 17.57 -17.79 -20.16
CA ALA A 1058 16.17 -18.17 -20.11
C ALA A 1058 15.79 -19.12 -21.25
N ILE A 1059 16.25 -18.85 -22.48
CA ILE A 1059 15.99 -19.72 -23.64
C ILE A 1059 16.72 -21.05 -23.49
N SER A 1060 18.01 -21.02 -23.16
CA SER A 1060 18.87 -22.21 -23.08
C SER A 1060 18.47 -23.16 -21.94
N PHE A 1061 18.14 -22.62 -20.77
CA PHE A 1061 17.74 -23.41 -19.60
C PHE A 1061 16.35 -24.05 -19.77
N ASN A 1062 15.34 -23.27 -20.21
CA ASN A 1062 13.97 -23.77 -20.31
C ASN A 1062 13.82 -24.90 -21.33
N ILE A 1063 14.45 -24.79 -22.51
CA ILE A 1063 14.45 -25.88 -23.51
C ILE A 1063 15.05 -27.18 -22.93
N GLY A 1064 16.08 -27.05 -22.09
CA GLY A 1064 16.74 -28.19 -21.44
C GLY A 1064 15.86 -28.84 -20.38
N LEU A 1065 15.28 -28.04 -19.49
CA LEU A 1065 14.48 -28.51 -18.37
C LEU A 1065 13.12 -29.06 -18.82
N GLU A 1066 12.44 -28.42 -19.77
CA GLU A 1066 11.15 -28.88 -20.32
C GLU A 1066 11.26 -30.34 -20.80
N LYS A 1067 12.28 -30.62 -21.62
CA LYS A 1067 12.57 -31.98 -22.10
C LYS A 1067 12.82 -32.99 -20.97
N GLN A 1068 13.39 -32.55 -19.85
CA GLN A 1068 13.63 -33.40 -18.68
C GLN A 1068 12.36 -33.63 -17.85
N LEU A 1069 11.38 -32.72 -17.92
CA LEU A 1069 10.11 -32.78 -17.18
C LEU A 1069 8.97 -33.42 -17.98
N GLU A 1070 9.07 -33.55 -19.31
CA GLU A 1070 8.03 -34.11 -20.20
C GLU A 1070 7.41 -35.43 -19.72
N ASN A 1071 8.16 -36.28 -19.01
CA ASN A 1071 7.69 -37.59 -18.53
C ASN A 1071 7.59 -37.68 -16.99
N ALA A 1072 7.69 -36.56 -16.27
CA ALA A 1072 7.61 -36.54 -14.83
C ALA A 1072 6.14 -36.65 -14.36
N GLU A 1073 5.76 -37.82 -13.83
CA GLU A 1073 4.43 -38.06 -13.28
C GLU A 1073 4.46 -38.00 -11.75
N LEU A 1074 3.49 -37.29 -11.15
CA LEU A 1074 3.26 -37.31 -9.70
C LEU A 1074 2.56 -38.62 -9.29
N ALA A 1075 2.80 -39.07 -8.07
CA ALA A 1075 2.33 -40.35 -7.54
C ALA A 1075 0.89 -40.28 -6.98
N THR A 1076 0.42 -39.09 -6.60
CA THR A 1076 -0.96 -38.81 -6.19
C THR A 1076 -1.71 -38.00 -7.24
N ASP A 1077 -3.00 -37.78 -7.04
CA ASP A 1077 -3.85 -36.93 -7.87
C ASP A 1077 -3.65 -35.43 -7.60
N TYR A 1078 -2.41 -35.01 -7.28
CA TYR A 1078 -2.02 -33.67 -6.83
C TYR A 1078 -2.50 -32.57 -7.79
N GLU A 1079 -3.74 -32.13 -7.58
CA GLU A 1079 -4.45 -31.12 -8.35
C GLU A 1079 -4.47 -29.82 -7.57
N VAL A 1080 -4.15 -28.71 -8.26
CA VAL A 1080 -4.32 -27.36 -7.73
C VAL A 1080 -5.43 -26.72 -8.54
N LYS A 1081 -6.53 -26.35 -7.89
CA LYS A 1081 -7.70 -25.73 -8.51
C LYS A 1081 -7.76 -24.25 -8.15
N GLY A 1082 -8.02 -23.41 -9.15
CA GLY A 1082 -8.04 -21.95 -8.98
C GLY A 1082 -6.64 -21.37 -8.64
N TYR A 1083 -6.63 -20.11 -8.24
CA TYR A 1083 -5.39 -19.41 -7.89
C TYR A 1083 -4.94 -19.76 -6.47
N GLN A 1084 -3.99 -20.69 -6.33
CA GLN A 1084 -3.40 -21.09 -5.05
C GLN A 1084 -1.86 -21.15 -5.12
N PRO A 1085 -1.17 -20.00 -5.06
CA PRO A 1085 0.27 -19.89 -5.33
C PRO A 1085 1.15 -20.79 -4.47
N LEU A 1086 0.84 -20.93 -3.17
CA LEU A 1086 1.63 -21.76 -2.27
C LEU A 1086 1.55 -23.24 -2.65
N ARG A 1087 0.35 -23.76 -2.96
CA ARG A 1087 0.16 -25.14 -3.42
C ARG A 1087 0.81 -25.39 -4.78
N SER A 1088 0.71 -24.44 -5.71
CA SER A 1088 1.40 -24.53 -7.01
C SER A 1088 2.92 -24.62 -6.85
N GLN A 1089 3.51 -23.86 -5.94
CA GLN A 1089 4.95 -23.94 -5.64
C GLN A 1089 5.34 -25.33 -5.10
N PHE A 1090 4.61 -25.85 -4.11
CA PHE A 1090 4.88 -27.20 -3.58
C PHE A 1090 4.68 -28.29 -4.63
N LYS A 1091 3.67 -28.18 -5.48
CA LYS A 1091 3.48 -29.08 -6.63
C LYS A 1091 4.66 -29.03 -7.59
N ASN A 1092 5.18 -27.85 -7.92
CA ASN A 1092 6.36 -27.70 -8.78
C ASN A 1092 7.61 -28.35 -8.14
N ALA A 1093 7.80 -28.19 -6.82
CA ALA A 1093 8.87 -28.90 -6.10
C ALA A 1093 8.68 -30.42 -6.22
N ALA A 1094 7.46 -30.93 -6.03
CA ALA A 1094 7.15 -32.35 -6.14
C ALA A 1094 7.41 -32.90 -7.55
N THR A 1095 7.11 -32.13 -8.60
CA THR A 1095 7.37 -32.51 -10.00
C THR A 1095 8.87 -32.56 -10.29
N LEU A 1096 9.65 -31.59 -9.80
CA LEU A 1096 11.12 -31.61 -9.92
C LEU A 1096 11.69 -32.82 -9.19
N ILE A 1097 11.22 -33.10 -7.97
CA ILE A 1097 11.60 -34.28 -7.19
C ILE A 1097 11.23 -35.56 -7.96
N ALA A 1098 10.05 -35.65 -8.57
CA ALA A 1098 9.65 -36.80 -9.39
C ALA A 1098 10.64 -37.04 -10.54
N ALA A 1099 11.06 -35.98 -11.22
CA ALA A 1099 12.03 -36.00 -12.32
C ALA A 1099 13.49 -36.19 -11.90
N ARG A 1100 13.80 -36.43 -10.61
CA ARG A 1100 15.17 -36.51 -10.09
C ARG A 1100 16.05 -37.55 -10.81
N VAL A 1101 15.45 -38.64 -11.30
CA VAL A 1101 16.20 -39.72 -11.97
C VAL A 1101 16.65 -39.25 -13.36
N GLU A 1102 15.74 -38.68 -14.14
CA GLU A 1102 15.98 -38.11 -15.46
C GLU A 1102 16.94 -36.92 -15.40
N ARG A 1103 16.83 -36.09 -14.36
CA ARG A 1103 17.75 -34.98 -14.07
C ARG A 1103 19.07 -35.44 -13.45
N GLN A 1104 19.20 -36.71 -13.09
CA GLN A 1104 20.32 -37.28 -12.32
C GLN A 1104 20.63 -36.52 -11.02
N ALA A 1105 19.62 -35.89 -10.41
CA ALA A 1105 19.78 -35.04 -9.23
C ALA A 1105 20.17 -35.87 -8.00
N GLU A 1106 21.10 -35.35 -7.20
CA GLU A 1106 21.49 -35.94 -5.91
C GLU A 1106 21.16 -35.02 -4.75
N ARG A 1107 21.30 -33.71 -4.94
CA ARG A 1107 21.02 -32.69 -3.94
C ARG A 1107 20.21 -31.57 -4.57
N ASP A 1108 18.97 -31.40 -4.14
CA ASP A 1108 18.17 -30.26 -4.58
C ASP A 1108 17.92 -29.29 -3.42
N PHE A 1109 17.97 -28.00 -3.73
CA PHE A 1109 17.56 -26.92 -2.84
C PHE A 1109 16.36 -26.22 -3.48
N PHE A 1110 15.24 -26.15 -2.77
CA PHE A 1110 14.02 -25.50 -3.22
C PHE A 1110 13.70 -24.34 -2.29
N PHE A 1111 13.54 -23.15 -2.85
CA PHE A 1111 13.00 -21.99 -2.14
C PHE A 1111 11.54 -21.78 -2.51
N ILE A 1112 10.68 -21.83 -1.51
CA ILE A 1112 9.25 -21.54 -1.59
C ILE A 1112 8.98 -20.32 -0.73
N GLU A 1113 8.11 -19.45 -1.21
CA GLU A 1113 7.77 -18.21 -0.50
C GLU A 1113 6.25 -18.03 -0.43
N ASP A 1114 5.78 -17.69 0.76
CA ASP A 1114 4.41 -17.25 1.01
C ASP A 1114 4.41 -15.89 1.70
N GLY A 1115 3.70 -14.92 1.13
CA GLY A 1115 3.66 -13.54 1.62
C GLY A 1115 2.37 -13.22 2.39
N GLY A 1116 2.29 -12.01 2.94
CA GLY A 1116 1.10 -11.52 3.65
C GLY A 1116 1.01 -11.99 5.09
N TRP A 1117 2.14 -12.24 5.75
CA TRP A 1117 2.20 -12.56 7.18
C TRP A 1117 2.22 -11.32 8.09
N ASP A 1118 2.15 -10.12 7.48
CA ASP A 1118 2.32 -8.81 8.11
C ASP A 1118 1.03 -8.28 8.78
N HIS A 1119 0.54 -9.03 9.76
CA HIS A 1119 -0.78 -8.82 10.36
C HIS A 1119 -0.77 -7.73 11.45
N HIS A 1120 -0.91 -6.47 11.03
CA HIS A 1120 -1.10 -5.33 11.93
C HIS A 1120 -2.56 -5.09 12.38
N LYS A 1121 -3.53 -5.84 11.85
CA LYS A 1121 -4.95 -5.74 12.23
C LYS A 1121 -5.61 -7.11 12.22
N GLY A 1122 -6.50 -7.36 13.19
CA GLY A 1122 -7.35 -8.54 13.23
C GLY A 1122 -6.63 -9.88 13.07
N VAL A 1123 -5.50 -10.07 13.80
CA VAL A 1123 -4.57 -11.19 13.58
C VAL A 1123 -5.24 -12.56 13.66
N GLU A 1124 -6.24 -12.73 14.54
CA GLU A 1124 -6.94 -14.00 14.72
C GLU A 1124 -7.53 -14.55 13.41
N ASN A 1125 -8.31 -13.74 12.69
CA ASN A 1125 -8.97 -14.16 11.44
C ASN A 1125 -7.98 -14.25 10.28
N ALA A 1126 -7.10 -13.25 10.14
CA ALA A 1126 -6.19 -13.19 9.01
C ALA A 1126 -5.16 -14.34 9.07
N LEU A 1127 -4.64 -14.63 10.26
CA LEU A 1127 -3.71 -15.73 10.47
C LEU A 1127 -4.38 -17.10 10.33
N ALA A 1128 -5.65 -17.25 10.73
CA ALA A 1128 -6.40 -18.48 10.53
C ALA A 1128 -6.47 -18.88 9.04
N GLY A 1129 -6.76 -17.93 8.14
CA GLY A 1129 -6.76 -18.18 6.69
C GLY A 1129 -5.38 -18.56 6.14
N LYS A 1130 -4.33 -17.88 6.58
CA LYS A 1130 -2.93 -18.20 6.20
C LYS A 1130 -2.51 -19.59 6.68
N PHE A 1131 -2.82 -19.94 7.92
CA PHE A 1131 -2.52 -21.26 8.47
C PHE A 1131 -3.33 -22.38 7.80
N GLU A 1132 -4.58 -22.14 7.42
CA GLU A 1132 -5.38 -23.11 6.67
C GLU A 1132 -4.75 -23.40 5.30
N SER A 1133 -4.41 -22.36 4.54
CA SER A 1133 -3.72 -22.50 3.26
C SER A 1133 -2.36 -23.21 3.39
N LEU A 1134 -1.59 -22.88 4.44
CA LEU A 1134 -0.33 -23.55 4.75
C LEU A 1134 -0.54 -25.03 5.12
N SER A 1135 -1.56 -25.34 5.93
CA SER A 1135 -1.87 -26.70 6.35
C SER A 1135 -2.24 -27.59 5.16
N GLU A 1136 -3.10 -27.11 4.27
CA GLU A 1136 -3.49 -27.83 3.06
C GLU A 1136 -2.30 -28.09 2.14
N ALA A 1137 -1.48 -27.06 1.90
CA ALA A 1137 -0.30 -27.18 1.05
C ALA A 1137 0.73 -28.18 1.59
N LEU A 1138 1.00 -28.16 2.91
CA LEU A 1138 1.89 -29.11 3.55
C LEU A 1138 1.32 -30.54 3.53
N ALA A 1139 0.01 -30.71 3.75
CA ALA A 1139 -0.62 -32.02 3.75
C ALA A 1139 -0.49 -32.72 2.39
N GLU A 1140 -0.81 -32.02 1.31
CA GLU A 1140 -0.72 -32.55 -0.06
C GLU A 1140 0.73 -32.84 -0.46
N PHE A 1141 1.64 -31.91 -0.15
CA PHE A 1141 3.05 -32.11 -0.46
C PHE A 1141 3.64 -33.30 0.29
N VAL A 1142 3.38 -33.44 1.59
CA VAL A 1142 3.84 -34.58 2.38
C VAL A 1142 3.21 -35.89 1.89
N ALA A 1143 1.93 -35.90 1.54
CA ALA A 1143 1.28 -37.08 0.96
C ALA A 1143 1.96 -37.51 -0.34
N GLU A 1144 2.29 -36.55 -1.21
CA GLU A 1144 3.00 -36.81 -2.46
C GLU A 1144 4.42 -37.33 -2.21
N LEU A 1145 5.19 -36.71 -1.30
CA LEU A 1145 6.54 -37.20 -0.94
C LEU A 1145 6.52 -38.62 -0.36
N LYS A 1146 5.51 -38.95 0.45
CA LYS A 1146 5.28 -40.30 0.98
C LYS A 1146 4.94 -41.26 -0.16
N ALA A 1147 4.07 -40.89 -1.09
CA ALA A 1147 3.69 -41.70 -2.24
C ALA A 1147 4.86 -41.95 -3.21
N GLN A 1148 5.73 -40.95 -3.41
CA GLN A 1148 6.98 -41.07 -4.18
C GLN A 1148 8.09 -41.84 -3.43
N ASN A 1149 7.88 -42.24 -2.17
CA ASN A 1149 8.86 -42.89 -1.29
C ASN A 1149 10.14 -42.07 -1.07
N VAL A 1150 10.01 -40.75 -0.93
CA VAL A 1150 11.14 -39.82 -0.73
C VAL A 1150 10.99 -38.93 0.49
N TYR A 1151 9.94 -39.09 1.30
CA TYR A 1151 9.71 -38.25 2.48
C TYR A 1151 10.88 -38.25 3.48
N ASP A 1152 11.58 -39.39 3.65
CA ASP A 1152 12.79 -39.49 4.48
C ASP A 1152 14.04 -38.87 3.83
N SER A 1153 13.91 -38.39 2.59
CA SER A 1153 14.98 -37.74 1.81
C SER A 1153 14.71 -36.25 1.58
N VAL A 1154 13.62 -35.70 2.12
CA VAL A 1154 13.27 -34.28 1.95
C VAL A 1154 13.03 -33.64 3.32
N VAL A 1155 13.66 -32.49 3.54
CA VAL A 1155 13.48 -31.67 4.75
C VAL A 1155 12.83 -30.36 4.38
N ILE A 1156 11.71 -30.05 5.02
CA ILE A 1156 11.05 -28.74 4.91
C ILE A 1156 11.43 -27.95 6.16
N ALA A 1157 11.93 -26.73 5.99
CA ALA A 1157 12.26 -25.82 7.09
C ALA A 1157 11.63 -24.45 6.83
N THR A 1158 11.14 -23.79 7.87
CA THR A 1158 10.56 -22.44 7.74
C THR A 1158 11.55 -21.37 8.13
N HIS A 1159 11.51 -20.22 7.45
CA HIS A 1159 12.07 -18.95 7.91
C HIS A 1159 10.97 -17.87 7.86
N SER A 1160 11.21 -16.77 8.57
CA SER A 1160 10.52 -15.50 8.39
C SER A 1160 11.54 -14.37 8.56
N ASP A 1161 11.21 -13.17 8.08
CA ASP A 1161 12.02 -11.96 8.18
C ASP A 1161 12.45 -11.75 9.65
N PHE A 1162 11.46 -11.82 10.53
CA PHE A 1162 11.54 -11.68 11.97
C PHE A 1162 10.28 -12.28 12.60
N ALA A 1163 10.07 -12.12 13.91
CA ALA A 1163 8.85 -12.53 14.59
C ALA A 1163 7.88 -11.35 14.81
N ARG A 1164 6.78 -11.56 15.54
CA ARG A 1164 5.85 -10.50 15.93
C ARG A 1164 5.97 -10.16 17.41
N THR A 1165 5.60 -8.92 17.74
CA THR A 1165 5.43 -8.46 19.12
C THR A 1165 4.45 -9.36 19.88
N LEU A 1166 4.75 -9.66 21.13
CA LEU A 1166 3.82 -10.39 21.99
C LEU A 1166 2.59 -9.53 22.35
N THR A 1167 2.75 -8.22 22.53
CA THR A 1167 1.63 -7.34 22.87
C THR A 1167 0.82 -6.95 21.63
N PRO A 1168 -0.52 -6.98 21.68
CA PRO A 1168 -1.33 -6.50 20.57
C PRO A 1168 -1.29 -4.97 20.43
N ASN A 1169 -1.59 -4.49 19.23
CA ASN A 1169 -1.94 -3.09 18.96
C ASN A 1169 -3.46 -2.85 19.10
N SER A 1170 -3.87 -1.58 19.01
CA SER A 1170 -5.27 -1.15 19.17
C SER A 1170 -6.23 -1.69 18.10
N ASN A 1171 -5.71 -2.20 16.99
CA ASN A 1171 -6.49 -2.84 15.92
C ASN A 1171 -6.49 -4.37 16.02
N ALA A 1172 -6.15 -4.92 17.19
CA ALA A 1172 -6.06 -6.36 17.44
C ALA A 1172 -5.11 -7.09 16.47
N GLY A 1173 -4.06 -6.41 16.02
CA GLY A 1173 -2.93 -7.02 15.32
C GLY A 1173 -1.65 -6.97 16.14
N THR A 1174 -0.53 -7.28 15.49
CA THR A 1174 0.80 -7.33 16.10
C THR A 1174 1.83 -6.67 15.21
N ASP A 1175 2.74 -5.92 15.81
CA ASP A 1175 3.82 -5.22 15.11
C ASP A 1175 5.13 -6.02 15.11
N HIS A 1176 6.19 -5.46 14.54
CA HIS A 1176 7.45 -6.16 14.27
C HIS A 1176 8.18 -6.57 15.56
N GLY A 1177 8.48 -7.86 15.70
CA GLY A 1177 9.26 -8.48 16.78
C GLY A 1177 10.59 -9.03 16.26
N TRP A 1178 11.23 -9.94 17.00
CA TRP A 1178 12.57 -10.44 16.65
C TRP A 1178 12.73 -11.95 16.84
N ALA A 1179 12.58 -12.47 18.06
CA ALA A 1179 12.64 -13.91 18.33
C ALA A 1179 11.30 -14.60 18.08
N GLY A 1180 11.34 -15.74 17.40
CA GLY A 1180 10.15 -16.54 17.09
C GLY A 1180 10.40 -18.05 17.16
N ILE A 1181 9.49 -18.80 16.54
CA ILE A 1181 9.47 -20.26 16.49
C ILE A 1181 9.50 -20.69 15.01
N GLN A 1182 10.47 -21.53 14.67
CA GLN A 1182 10.59 -22.15 13.34
C GLN A 1182 10.13 -23.60 13.37
N VAL A 1183 9.72 -24.13 12.22
CA VAL A 1183 9.27 -25.51 12.05
C VAL A 1183 10.22 -26.25 11.11
N VAL A 1184 10.60 -27.47 11.50
CA VAL A 1184 11.31 -28.43 10.63
C VAL A 1184 10.43 -29.67 10.49
N LEU A 1185 10.20 -30.10 9.24
CA LEU A 1185 9.32 -31.21 8.86
C LEU A 1185 10.09 -32.22 8.01
N SER A 1186 10.12 -33.49 8.40
CA SER A 1186 10.70 -34.58 7.58
C SER A 1186 10.48 -35.94 8.23
N GLY A 1187 10.45 -37.02 7.43
CA GLY A 1187 10.59 -38.37 7.97
C GLY A 1187 12.01 -38.69 8.50
N ALA A 1188 13.01 -37.87 8.11
CA ALA A 1188 14.41 -38.02 8.51
C ALA A 1188 14.74 -37.43 9.89
N ILE A 1189 13.86 -36.62 10.48
CA ILE A 1189 14.15 -35.92 11.74
C ILE A 1189 13.72 -36.70 12.97
N LYS A 1190 14.32 -36.38 14.12
CA LYS A 1190 13.83 -36.75 15.45
C LYS A 1190 12.76 -35.73 15.87
N GLY A 1191 11.61 -35.79 15.22
CA GLY A 1191 10.47 -34.94 15.55
C GLY A 1191 9.71 -35.39 16.79
N GLY A 1192 8.51 -34.84 16.98
CA GLY A 1192 7.70 -35.03 18.20
C GLY A 1192 8.30 -34.32 19.41
N GLU A 1193 9.10 -33.28 19.18
CA GLU A 1193 9.80 -32.51 20.21
C GLU A 1193 9.84 -31.02 19.92
N ILE A 1194 10.05 -30.24 20.98
CA ILE A 1194 10.30 -28.80 20.93
C ILE A 1194 11.76 -28.59 21.36
N TYR A 1195 12.57 -28.10 20.43
CA TYR A 1195 13.99 -27.81 20.64
C TYR A 1195 14.20 -26.36 21.08
N ASN A 1196 15.33 -26.15 21.77
CA ASN A 1196 15.66 -24.96 22.56
C ASN A 1196 14.67 -24.75 23.72
N ALA A 1197 15.08 -24.01 24.75
CA ALA A 1197 14.18 -23.70 25.85
C ALA A 1197 13.14 -22.67 25.40
N PHE A 1198 11.85 -22.92 25.60
CA PHE A 1198 10.80 -21.94 25.31
C PHE A 1198 11.04 -20.62 26.08
N PRO A 1199 10.88 -19.43 25.46
CA PRO A 1199 11.18 -18.16 26.11
C PRO A 1199 10.15 -17.79 27.18
N HIS A 1200 10.57 -16.97 28.16
CA HIS A 1200 9.63 -16.23 28.99
C HIS A 1200 8.89 -15.19 28.14
N LEU A 1201 7.60 -15.03 28.40
CA LEU A 1201 6.68 -14.21 27.60
C LEU A 1201 6.17 -12.97 28.34
N ALA A 1202 6.50 -12.83 29.63
CA ALA A 1202 6.12 -11.66 30.40
C ALA A 1202 6.67 -10.36 29.79
N GLU A 1203 5.82 -9.33 29.76
CA GLU A 1203 6.24 -7.97 29.44
C GLU A 1203 7.29 -7.49 30.46
N ASP A 1204 8.31 -6.76 30.01
CA ASP A 1204 9.50 -6.38 30.81
C ASP A 1204 10.33 -7.56 31.35
N SER A 1205 10.19 -8.75 30.77
CA SER A 1205 11.21 -9.77 31.00
C SER A 1205 12.59 -9.23 30.58
N PRO A 1206 13.70 -9.73 31.13
CA PRO A 1206 15.02 -9.26 30.72
C PRO A 1206 15.24 -9.34 29.20
N MET A 1207 14.61 -10.30 28.52
CA MET A 1207 14.72 -10.48 27.07
C MET A 1207 13.72 -9.66 26.27
N ASP A 1208 12.89 -8.82 26.89
CA ASP A 1208 11.99 -7.89 26.21
C ASP A 1208 12.73 -6.60 25.87
N ALA A 1209 12.93 -6.33 24.58
CA ALA A 1209 13.48 -5.07 24.08
C ALA A 1209 12.44 -3.91 24.09
N GLY A 1210 11.30 -4.12 24.73
CA GLY A 1210 10.18 -3.19 24.83
C GLY A 1210 9.02 -3.63 23.93
N ARG A 1211 7.80 -3.60 24.51
CA ARG A 1211 6.55 -3.94 23.83
C ARG A 1211 6.48 -5.43 23.42
N GLY A 1212 7.02 -6.32 24.25
CA GLY A 1212 7.02 -7.76 23.98
C GLY A 1212 7.87 -8.15 22.77
N ARG A 1213 8.94 -7.40 22.48
CA ARG A 1213 9.90 -7.71 21.40
C ARG A 1213 11.01 -8.57 21.97
N LEU A 1214 10.79 -9.88 21.93
CA LEU A 1214 11.75 -10.83 22.48
C LEU A 1214 13.05 -10.83 21.68
N ILE A 1215 14.17 -10.68 22.37
CA ILE A 1215 15.53 -10.78 21.82
C ILE A 1215 15.88 -12.28 21.65
N PRO A 1216 16.32 -12.75 20.48
CA PRO A 1216 16.61 -14.16 20.27
C PRO A 1216 17.78 -14.63 21.12
N ARG A 1217 17.64 -15.81 21.73
CA ARG A 1217 18.77 -16.52 22.35
C ARG A 1217 19.56 -17.35 21.35
N TYR A 1218 18.93 -17.79 20.27
CA TYR A 1218 19.54 -18.68 19.28
C TYR A 1218 19.54 -18.05 17.88
N PRO A 1219 20.63 -18.20 17.11
CA PRO A 1219 20.70 -17.70 15.74
C PRO A 1219 19.96 -18.64 14.78
N LEU A 1220 19.61 -18.18 13.58
CA LEU A 1220 19.04 -19.05 12.52
C LEU A 1220 20.00 -20.21 12.13
N GLU A 1221 21.31 -20.04 12.31
CA GLU A 1221 22.32 -21.09 12.21
C GLU A 1221 22.06 -22.29 13.11
N ASN A 1222 21.29 -22.12 14.20
CA ASN A 1222 20.92 -23.17 15.14
C ASN A 1222 20.34 -24.41 14.46
N MET A 1223 19.49 -24.22 13.44
CA MET A 1223 18.91 -25.31 12.65
C MET A 1223 19.54 -25.45 11.25
N MET A 1224 20.11 -24.38 10.69
CA MET A 1224 20.68 -24.41 9.34
C MET A 1224 22.00 -25.18 9.26
N VAL A 1225 22.84 -25.13 10.31
CA VAL A 1225 24.09 -25.91 10.37
C VAL A 1225 23.82 -27.43 10.34
N PRO A 1226 23.00 -28.02 11.21
CA PRO A 1226 22.74 -29.46 11.17
C PRO A 1226 22.04 -29.90 9.88
N LEU A 1227 21.18 -29.05 9.29
CA LEU A 1227 20.54 -29.30 8.00
C LEU A 1227 21.56 -29.36 6.86
N ALA A 1228 22.52 -28.42 6.81
CA ALA A 1228 23.58 -28.43 5.80
C ALA A 1228 24.45 -29.70 5.90
N GLU A 1229 24.79 -30.13 7.11
CA GLU A 1229 25.53 -31.38 7.32
C GLU A 1229 24.72 -32.63 6.97
N TRP A 1230 23.39 -32.59 7.13
CA TRP A 1230 22.52 -33.66 6.66
C TRP A 1230 22.48 -33.72 5.12
N MET A 1231 22.55 -32.58 4.43
CA MET A 1231 22.71 -32.50 2.97
C MET A 1231 24.09 -32.97 2.49
N GLY A 1232 25.06 -33.16 3.38
CA GLY A 1232 26.39 -33.67 3.04
C GLY A 1232 27.48 -32.59 3.02
N MET A 1233 27.21 -31.38 3.52
CA MET A 1233 28.27 -30.41 3.78
C MET A 1233 29.24 -30.97 4.82
N GLU A 1234 30.54 -30.86 4.55
CA GLU A 1234 31.58 -31.32 5.46
C GLU A 1234 31.77 -30.32 6.62
N PRO A 1235 32.03 -30.76 7.86
CA PRO A 1235 32.25 -29.86 9.00
C PRO A 1235 33.37 -28.82 8.79
N ALA A 1236 34.36 -29.14 7.95
CA ALA A 1236 35.46 -28.22 7.61
C ALA A 1236 35.01 -27.01 6.76
N GLN A 1237 33.85 -27.09 6.10
CA GLN A 1237 33.30 -26.04 5.25
C GLN A 1237 32.40 -25.05 6.03
N ARG A 1238 32.10 -25.32 7.30
CA ARG A 1238 31.17 -24.53 8.13
C ARG A 1238 31.48 -23.03 8.11
N SER A 1239 32.73 -22.62 8.27
CA SER A 1239 33.11 -21.20 8.31
C SER A 1239 32.97 -20.46 6.98
N GLN A 1240 33.01 -21.19 5.86
CA GLN A 1240 32.77 -20.63 4.52
C GLN A 1240 31.28 -20.42 4.26
N VAL A 1241 30.45 -21.36 4.74
CA VAL A 1241 28.99 -21.35 4.51
C VAL A 1241 28.24 -20.44 5.50
N PHE A 1242 28.71 -20.37 6.75
CA PHE A 1242 28.06 -19.64 7.85
C PHE A 1242 29.02 -18.58 8.43
N PRO A 1243 28.98 -17.33 7.93
CA PRO A 1243 29.94 -16.30 8.32
C PRO A 1243 29.92 -15.93 9.81
N ASN A 1244 28.75 -15.95 10.45
CA ASN A 1244 28.60 -15.57 11.86
C ASN A 1244 28.95 -16.70 12.83
N LEU A 1245 29.20 -17.91 12.34
CA LEU A 1245 29.35 -19.09 13.19
C LEU A 1245 30.50 -18.96 14.21
N ALA A 1246 31.54 -18.19 13.89
CA ALA A 1246 32.67 -17.94 14.79
C ALA A 1246 32.27 -17.18 16.06
N ASN A 1247 31.14 -16.47 16.04
CA ASN A 1247 30.63 -15.71 17.19
C ASN A 1247 29.78 -16.57 18.14
N PHE A 1248 29.40 -17.78 17.72
CA PHE A 1248 28.54 -18.67 18.48
C PHE A 1248 29.32 -19.88 19.02
N ASN A 1249 29.05 -20.27 20.26
CA ASN A 1249 29.58 -21.51 20.83
C ASN A 1249 28.62 -22.70 20.59
N SER A 1250 29.04 -23.90 20.97
CA SER A 1250 28.26 -25.13 20.75
C SER A 1250 26.91 -25.18 21.47
N THR A 1251 26.67 -24.36 22.51
CA THR A 1251 25.36 -24.35 23.20
C THR A 1251 24.30 -23.55 22.45
N HIS A 1252 24.69 -22.77 21.43
CA HIS A 1252 23.76 -22.01 20.60
C HIS A 1252 23.31 -22.77 19.34
N LEU A 1253 23.85 -23.96 19.09
CA LEU A 1253 23.64 -24.73 17.85
C LEU A 1253 23.12 -26.13 18.17
N LEU A 1254 22.21 -26.64 17.34
CA LEU A 1254 21.84 -28.05 17.40
C LEU A 1254 22.88 -28.90 16.66
N GLU A 1255 23.18 -30.08 17.20
CA GLU A 1255 24.01 -31.06 16.51
C GLU A 1255 23.17 -31.85 15.48
N LYS A 1256 23.79 -32.27 14.36
CA LYS A 1256 23.09 -33.08 13.34
C LYS A 1256 22.43 -34.32 13.94
N GLN A 1257 23.12 -35.02 14.84
CA GLN A 1257 22.61 -36.23 15.50
C GLN A 1257 21.50 -35.93 16.51
N THR A 1258 21.33 -34.68 16.93
CA THR A 1258 20.22 -34.25 17.79
C THR A 1258 18.95 -34.06 16.96
N LEU A 1259 19.05 -33.43 15.78
CA LEU A 1259 17.89 -33.15 14.93
C LEU A 1259 17.54 -34.29 13.96
N PHE A 1260 18.52 -35.05 13.45
CA PHE A 1260 18.34 -36.08 12.42
C PHE A 1260 18.49 -37.51 12.94
N ARG A 1261 17.73 -38.43 12.33
CA ARG A 1261 17.87 -39.88 12.50
C ARG A 1261 19.20 -40.35 11.84
N PRO A 1262 19.80 -41.45 12.34
CA PRO A 1262 21.09 -41.95 11.86
C PRO A 1262 21.16 -42.30 10.38
#